data_AF-A0A4Q5P027-F1
#
_entry.id   AF-A0A4Q5P027-F1
#
_cell.length_a   1.000
_cell.length_b   1.000
_cell.length_c   1.000
_cell.angle_alpha   90.00
_cell.angle_beta   90.00
_cell.angle_gamma   90.00
#
_symmetry.space_group_name_H-M   'P 1'
#
loop_
_entity.id
_entity.type
_entity.pdbx_description
1 polymer ?
#
loop_
_entity_poly.entity_id
_entity_poly.type
_entity_poly.pdbx_seq_one_letter_code
_entity_poly.pdbx_strand_id
1 'polypeptide(L)'
;ELLAEAAETRAAREGGNDAATLWFEYARFLERSNQYAAGIPVAREARKIMRAQYGANSPQDIAGGDILATLLTNNGAVASGLNLSEDIYLNARKALGDREPLTWRTENNYAEALRMVGHPDVAATIDEPLLRKRIAHYGIGSIQALVSASNLALNHLAMGNEAETLKALDLQKRAAVALADPRSEHVAQADVWIAYTKSFFHPDRRMSDADLDAMARVKDWNGAPDLLRIKAAQLAADQCEMRGDTARALALRIDAYQRAQQTIAREHPIAFDALLGVAMTQMKRGDKETLATLKDVEQQAFRWMLREVGTAGNRYVAETMRKLADDILYEFGRYALQEPAAAQAYADAVTRWKTMEDGERTLLRLTVDRLPDDATKKLARNVLRLSGQQQELLSSGKIDDDARQVLDQLKTARQALAARMGDKAPGNLKLPTIEDKLERTDALIDFFVSGRRNRITPIAPKPEMRLQAVIHRHGKTPTLVDLGPLDGVLGADVTSADRASTFRRLHGIMLGPLKPHLADIKRLFLVPDSELYSLPFAMLQDADGRYLDEVYDTRIMTRADALFFADRNTRLTPGNKALLVGGLDYAGAANQLPSTKTEIDTVAADLKKRDLNITSLSGDGIGEPAIRRGAEGASLIHLATHGFYKTATDRTDALWRSGLVAARPNLGRPPQRDDDDGVLYAHELMNWDLSSADLVVLSACQTALGDPSRVGSVRGLPTALAIAGARRSLLTLWEVADEGTANFMARLYQVLADDDLDYASALRKVRIEAMHGKIKAAEDPSVWAAFVFFES
;
A
#
# COMPACT_ATOMS: atom_id res chain seq x y z
N GLU A 1 13.78 -33.48 22.01
CA GLU A 1 13.65 -34.95 21.92
C GLU A 1 12.62 -35.47 22.91
N LEU A 2 12.89 -35.47 24.22
CA LEU A 2 11.93 -35.96 25.24
C LEU A 2 10.52 -35.35 25.15
N LEU A 3 10.40 -34.03 24.99
CA LEU A 3 9.09 -33.37 24.83
C LEU A 3 8.40 -33.72 23.51
N ALA A 4 9.17 -33.98 22.44
CA ALA A 4 8.64 -34.39 21.15
C ALA A 4 8.10 -35.84 21.21
N GLU A 5 8.88 -36.76 21.79
CA GLU A 5 8.45 -38.14 22.03
C GLU A 5 7.22 -38.20 22.92
N ALA A 6 7.19 -37.41 24.00
CA ALA A 6 6.04 -37.33 24.90
C ALA A 6 4.77 -36.86 24.16
N ALA A 7 4.89 -35.89 23.24
CA ALA A 7 3.77 -35.38 22.44
C ALA A 7 3.19 -36.42 21.46
N GLU A 8 3.94 -37.47 21.11
CA GLU A 8 3.47 -38.56 20.27
C GLU A 8 2.69 -39.64 21.03
N THR A 9 2.76 -39.64 22.37
CA THR A 9 2.07 -40.63 23.19
C THR A 9 0.55 -40.53 23.06
N ARG A 10 -0.12 -41.67 23.22
CA ARG A 10 -1.59 -41.73 23.25
C ARG A 10 -2.18 -40.81 24.31
N ALA A 11 -1.57 -40.75 25.50
CA ALA A 11 -2.01 -39.88 26.59
C ALA A 11 -1.94 -38.38 26.22
N ALA A 12 -0.92 -37.95 25.49
CA ALA A 12 -0.80 -36.57 25.01
C ALA A 12 -1.85 -36.22 23.93
N ARG A 13 -2.38 -37.22 23.21
CA ARG A 13 -3.37 -37.04 22.13
C ARG A 13 -4.83 -37.18 22.59
N GLU A 14 -5.10 -37.97 23.63
CA GLU A 14 -6.46 -38.25 24.11
C GLU A 14 -7.01 -37.21 25.10
N GLY A 15 -6.18 -36.27 25.58
CA GLY A 15 -6.60 -35.08 26.33
C GLY A 15 -6.69 -35.26 27.86
N GLY A 16 -6.32 -34.21 28.61
CA GLY A 16 -6.27 -34.15 30.08
C GLY A 16 -5.42 -32.96 30.60
N ASN A 17 -5.46 -32.67 31.91
CA ASN A 17 -4.67 -31.57 32.52
C ASN A 17 -3.16 -31.67 32.22
N ASP A 18 -2.61 -32.88 32.30
CA ASP A 18 -1.18 -33.12 32.07
C ASP A 18 -0.80 -32.94 30.60
N ALA A 19 -1.73 -33.26 29.68
CA ALA A 19 -1.53 -33.03 28.26
C ALA A 19 -1.48 -31.52 27.94
N ALA A 20 -2.39 -30.72 28.50
CA ALA A 20 -2.38 -29.27 28.31
C ALA A 20 -1.06 -28.63 28.78
N THR A 21 -0.56 -29.07 29.95
CA THR A 21 0.71 -28.61 30.50
C THR A 21 1.89 -29.04 29.64
N LEU A 22 1.94 -30.31 29.21
CA LEU A 22 2.99 -30.83 28.33
C LEU A 22 3.09 -30.03 27.03
N TRP A 23 1.97 -29.87 26.32
CA TRP A 23 1.95 -29.16 25.03
C TRP A 23 2.34 -27.69 25.18
N PHE A 24 1.90 -27.03 26.26
CA PHE A 24 2.27 -25.65 26.55
C PHE A 24 3.76 -25.49 26.87
N GLU A 25 4.31 -26.35 27.72
CA GLU A 25 5.73 -26.32 28.06
C GLU A 25 6.61 -26.68 26.87
N TYR A 26 6.14 -27.58 26.00
CA TYR A 26 6.83 -27.87 24.75
C TYR A 26 6.84 -26.68 23.80
N ALA A 27 5.70 -26.00 23.62
CA ALA A 27 5.63 -24.77 22.83
C ALA A 27 6.58 -23.69 23.40
N ARG A 28 6.58 -23.51 24.72
CA ARG A 28 7.45 -22.54 25.41
C ARG A 28 8.93 -22.87 25.25
N PHE A 29 9.30 -24.15 25.30
CA PHE A 29 10.67 -24.59 25.06
C PHE A 29 11.13 -24.28 23.63
N LEU A 30 10.28 -24.57 22.64
CA LEU A 30 10.59 -24.30 21.22
C LEU A 30 10.71 -22.80 20.95
N GLU A 31 9.84 -21.98 21.54
CA GLU A 31 9.90 -20.52 21.48
C GLU A 31 11.25 -19.99 22.01
N ARG A 32 11.64 -20.38 23.23
CA ARG A 32 12.91 -19.96 23.84
C ARG A 32 14.17 -20.50 23.15
N SER A 33 14.01 -21.55 22.35
CA SER A 33 15.10 -22.16 21.58
C SER A 33 15.16 -21.64 20.13
N ASN A 34 14.38 -20.61 19.80
CA ASN A 34 14.25 -20.03 18.46
C ASN A 34 13.81 -21.02 17.37
N GLN A 35 13.09 -22.09 17.75
CA GLN A 35 12.58 -23.10 16.82
C GLN A 35 11.14 -22.78 16.40
N TYR A 36 10.94 -21.60 15.82
CA TYR A 36 9.59 -21.05 15.65
C TYR A 36 8.69 -21.87 14.72
N ALA A 37 9.21 -22.30 13.58
CA ALA A 37 8.46 -23.12 12.62
C ALA A 37 7.95 -24.43 13.25
N ALA A 38 8.77 -25.08 14.09
CA ALA A 38 8.37 -26.28 14.83
C ALA A 38 7.41 -25.95 15.98
N GLY A 39 7.58 -24.79 16.62
CA GLY A 39 6.75 -24.32 17.74
C GLY A 39 5.31 -24.00 17.35
N ILE A 40 5.06 -23.44 16.17
CA ILE A 40 3.71 -23.01 15.74
C ILE A 40 2.66 -24.14 15.83
N PRO A 41 2.85 -25.33 15.21
CA PRO A 41 1.86 -26.41 15.31
C PRO A 41 1.68 -26.89 16.76
N VAL A 42 2.75 -26.95 17.55
CA VAL A 42 2.72 -27.34 18.98
C VAL A 42 1.91 -26.33 19.79
N ALA A 43 2.12 -25.04 19.60
CA ALA A 43 1.39 -23.97 20.30
C ALA A 43 -0.08 -23.91 19.88
N ARG A 44 -0.40 -24.18 18.61
CA ARG A 44 -1.80 -24.29 18.14
C ARG A 44 -2.54 -25.43 18.84
N GLU A 45 -1.91 -26.60 18.95
CA GLU A 45 -2.52 -27.74 19.65
C GLU A 45 -2.62 -27.47 21.16
N ALA A 46 -1.57 -26.90 21.78
CA ALA A 46 -1.60 -26.50 23.18
C ALA A 46 -2.78 -25.58 23.49
N ARG A 47 -2.96 -24.51 22.71
CA ARG A 47 -4.06 -23.56 22.89
C ARG A 47 -5.42 -24.20 22.65
N LYS A 48 -5.55 -25.07 21.63
CA LYS A 48 -6.79 -25.81 21.35
C LYS A 48 -7.21 -26.67 22.54
N ILE A 49 -6.28 -27.45 23.12
CA ILE A 49 -6.52 -28.27 24.30
C ILE A 49 -6.90 -27.38 25.50
N MET A 50 -6.13 -26.31 25.75
CA MET A 50 -6.39 -25.38 26.85
C MET A 50 -7.76 -24.71 26.74
N ARG A 51 -8.16 -24.27 25.54
CA ARG A 51 -9.46 -23.65 25.30
C ARG A 51 -10.61 -24.64 25.48
N ALA A 52 -10.45 -25.89 25.05
CA ALA A 52 -11.45 -26.94 25.25
C ALA A 52 -11.63 -27.27 26.75
N GLN A 53 -10.55 -27.21 27.52
CA GLN A 53 -10.54 -27.62 28.92
C GLN A 53 -10.91 -26.51 29.90
N TYR A 54 -10.34 -25.31 29.72
CA TYR A 54 -10.48 -24.19 30.65
C TYR A 54 -11.45 -23.11 30.15
N GLY A 55 -11.93 -23.22 28.91
CA GLY A 55 -12.81 -22.25 28.28
C GLY A 55 -12.05 -21.13 27.56
N ALA A 56 -12.76 -20.45 26.65
CA ALA A 56 -12.23 -19.31 25.91
C ALA A 56 -11.94 -18.12 26.84
N ASN A 57 -10.81 -17.46 26.62
CA ASN A 57 -10.32 -16.32 27.42
C ASN A 57 -10.00 -16.65 28.90
N SER A 58 -9.86 -17.94 29.24
CA SER A 58 -9.24 -18.36 30.50
C SER A 58 -7.76 -17.94 30.56
N PRO A 59 -7.14 -17.85 31.75
CA PRO A 59 -5.71 -17.57 31.88
C PRO A 59 -4.83 -18.50 31.04
N GLN A 60 -5.20 -19.78 30.93
CA GLN A 60 -4.48 -20.79 30.16
C GLN A 60 -4.62 -20.55 28.64
N ASP A 61 -5.82 -20.28 28.14
CA ASP A 61 -6.03 -19.92 26.72
C ASP A 61 -5.30 -18.62 26.35
N ILE A 62 -5.33 -17.62 27.22
CA ILE A 62 -4.57 -16.36 27.06
C ILE A 62 -3.08 -16.65 27.00
N ALA A 63 -2.55 -17.43 27.95
CA ALA A 63 -1.13 -17.75 28.00
C ALA A 63 -0.66 -18.55 26.78
N GLY A 64 -1.46 -19.52 26.32
CA GLY A 64 -1.16 -20.31 25.12
C GLY A 64 -1.28 -19.49 23.83
N GLY A 65 -2.26 -18.58 23.76
CA GLY A 65 -2.42 -17.64 22.65
C GLY A 65 -1.27 -16.65 22.53
N ASP A 66 -0.76 -16.15 23.66
CA ASP A 66 0.40 -15.25 23.73
C ASP A 66 1.67 -15.92 23.18
N ILE A 67 1.95 -17.17 23.55
CA ILE A 67 3.08 -17.94 22.98
C ILE A 67 2.91 -18.12 21.47
N LEU A 68 1.70 -18.50 21.02
CA LEU A 68 1.43 -18.66 19.59
C LEU A 68 1.64 -17.36 18.82
N ALA A 69 1.22 -16.22 19.38
CA ALA A 69 1.41 -14.91 18.77
C ALA A 69 2.90 -14.57 18.59
N THR A 70 3.72 -14.77 19.64
CA THR A 70 5.17 -14.56 19.57
C THR A 70 5.84 -15.47 18.54
N LEU A 71 5.47 -16.76 18.51
CA LEU A 71 5.99 -17.72 17.52
C LEU A 71 5.65 -17.29 16.08
N LEU A 72 4.44 -16.82 15.83
CA LEU A 72 4.01 -16.34 14.51
C LEU A 72 4.79 -15.09 14.08
N THR A 73 4.88 -14.10 14.97
CA THR A 73 5.64 -12.86 14.73
C THR A 73 7.09 -13.18 14.39
N ASN A 74 7.74 -14.00 15.21
CA ASN A 74 9.15 -14.30 15.02
C ASN A 74 9.42 -15.20 13.80
N ASN A 75 8.49 -16.07 13.42
CA ASN A 75 8.63 -16.90 12.21
C ASN A 75 8.38 -16.13 10.89
N GLY A 76 8.10 -14.82 10.95
CA GLY A 76 7.80 -14.02 9.75
C GLY A 76 6.33 -14.01 9.34
N ALA A 77 5.42 -14.60 10.11
CA ALA A 77 3.96 -14.46 9.95
C ALA A 77 3.44 -13.27 10.79
N VAL A 78 4.09 -12.12 10.60
CA VAL A 78 4.01 -10.95 11.48
C VAL A 78 2.62 -10.34 11.55
N ALA A 79 1.88 -10.27 10.44
CA ALA A 79 0.52 -9.72 10.47
C ALA A 79 -0.42 -10.63 11.29
N SER A 80 -0.28 -11.95 11.14
CA SER A 80 -1.05 -12.92 11.92
C SER A 80 -0.69 -12.87 13.40
N GLY A 81 0.61 -12.77 13.72
CA GLY A 81 1.11 -12.63 15.08
C GLY A 81 0.62 -11.36 15.76
N LEU A 82 0.69 -10.22 15.07
CA LEU A 82 0.19 -8.92 15.56
C LEU A 82 -1.32 -8.95 15.84
N ASN A 83 -2.12 -9.38 14.87
CA ASN A 83 -3.58 -9.48 15.04
C ASN A 83 -3.93 -10.37 16.24
N LEU A 84 -3.26 -11.52 16.38
CA LEU A 84 -3.49 -12.41 17.51
C LEU A 84 -3.04 -11.79 18.84
N SER A 85 -1.89 -11.11 18.87
CA SER A 85 -1.39 -10.46 20.09
C SER A 85 -2.30 -9.35 20.58
N GLU A 86 -2.86 -8.54 19.67
CA GLU A 86 -3.85 -7.50 19.99
C GLU A 86 -5.12 -8.12 20.58
N ASP A 87 -5.67 -9.13 19.91
CA ASP A 87 -6.85 -9.86 20.40
C ASP A 87 -6.61 -10.45 21.79
N ILE A 88 -5.46 -11.09 22.01
CA ILE A 88 -5.11 -11.70 23.30
C ILE A 88 -4.95 -10.63 24.39
N TYR A 89 -4.29 -9.51 24.09
CA TYR A 89 -4.16 -8.38 25.02
C TYR A 89 -5.54 -7.81 25.41
N LEU A 90 -6.39 -7.50 24.43
CA LEU A 90 -7.72 -6.94 24.69
C LEU A 90 -8.62 -7.91 25.47
N ASN A 91 -8.57 -9.20 25.14
CA ASN A 91 -9.34 -10.22 25.86
C ASN A 91 -8.79 -10.45 27.27
N ALA A 92 -7.47 -10.45 27.48
CA ALA A 92 -6.87 -10.57 28.81
C ALA A 92 -7.30 -9.41 29.70
N ARG A 93 -7.25 -8.17 29.18
CA ARG A 93 -7.74 -7.00 29.91
C ARG A 93 -9.21 -7.12 30.31
N LYS A 94 -10.06 -7.61 29.40
CA LYS A 94 -11.50 -7.78 29.66
C LYS A 94 -11.81 -8.91 30.65
N ALA A 95 -11.11 -10.04 30.54
CA ALA A 95 -11.41 -11.25 31.29
C ALA A 95 -10.70 -11.33 32.64
N LEU A 96 -9.44 -10.89 32.71
CA LEU A 96 -8.59 -10.97 33.89
C LEU A 96 -8.48 -9.62 34.62
N GLY A 97 -8.63 -8.51 33.90
CA GLY A 97 -8.49 -7.16 34.43
C GLY A 97 -7.08 -6.58 34.28
N ASP A 98 -6.96 -5.29 34.57
CA ASP A 98 -5.76 -4.47 34.33
C ASP A 98 -4.68 -4.58 35.42
N ARG A 99 -4.92 -5.34 36.49
CA ARG A 99 -3.98 -5.53 37.60
C ARG A 99 -3.32 -6.92 37.63
N GLU A 100 -3.64 -7.76 36.65
CA GLU A 100 -3.13 -9.12 36.57
C GLU A 100 -1.79 -9.17 35.83
N PRO A 101 -0.73 -9.78 36.41
CA PRO A 101 0.56 -9.97 35.76
C PRO A 101 0.51 -10.59 34.37
N LEU A 102 -0.43 -11.51 34.12
CA LEU A 102 -0.60 -12.14 32.82
C LEU A 102 -1.07 -11.11 31.77
N THR A 103 -1.99 -10.21 32.11
CA THR A 103 -2.41 -9.10 31.26
C THR A 103 -1.24 -8.19 30.92
N TRP A 104 -0.37 -7.89 31.89
CA TRP A 104 0.83 -7.07 31.66
C TRP A 104 1.87 -7.75 30.78
N ARG A 105 1.89 -9.09 30.75
CA ARG A 105 2.77 -9.85 29.85
C ARG A 105 2.28 -9.74 28.41
N THR A 106 0.98 -9.92 28.16
CA THR A 106 0.40 -9.78 26.82
C THR A 106 0.48 -8.33 26.32
N GLU A 107 0.30 -7.35 27.22
CA GLU A 107 0.49 -5.91 26.94
C GLU A 107 1.94 -5.62 26.47
N ASN A 108 2.95 -6.18 27.14
CA ASN A 108 4.36 -6.06 26.73
C ASN A 108 4.66 -6.71 25.39
N ASN A 109 4.19 -7.93 25.15
CA ASN A 109 4.48 -8.68 23.94
C ASN A 109 3.82 -8.04 22.71
N TYR A 110 2.61 -7.49 22.87
CA TYR A 110 1.99 -6.71 21.81
C TYR A 110 2.79 -5.44 21.48
N ALA A 111 3.23 -4.69 22.51
CA ALA A 111 4.07 -3.51 22.30
C ALA A 111 5.42 -3.86 21.63
N GLU A 112 6.02 -4.99 21.99
CA GLU A 112 7.22 -5.51 21.33
C GLU A 112 6.98 -5.85 19.85
N ALA A 113 5.91 -6.58 19.53
CA ALA A 113 5.55 -6.89 18.15
C ALA A 113 5.33 -5.61 17.32
N LEU A 114 4.65 -4.59 17.88
CA LEU A 114 4.48 -3.28 17.24
C LEU A 114 5.82 -2.58 16.98
N ARG A 115 6.77 -2.66 17.93
CA ARG A 115 8.11 -2.09 17.77
C ARG A 115 8.91 -2.82 16.69
N MET A 116 8.79 -4.15 16.59
CA MET A 116 9.46 -4.96 15.56
C MET A 116 9.00 -4.61 14.14
N VAL A 117 7.77 -4.15 13.98
CA VAL A 117 7.26 -3.57 12.73
C VAL A 117 7.42 -2.06 12.65
N GLY A 118 8.19 -1.41 13.52
CA GLY A 118 8.48 0.02 13.36
C GLY A 118 7.31 0.97 13.64
N HIS A 119 6.48 0.62 14.62
CA HIS A 119 5.46 1.49 15.23
C HIS A 119 5.78 1.76 16.71
N PRO A 120 6.96 2.37 17.00
CA PRO A 120 7.40 2.65 18.37
C PRO A 120 6.54 3.71 19.07
N ASP A 121 5.84 4.55 18.32
CA ASP A 121 4.90 5.55 18.80
C ASP A 121 3.70 4.88 19.48
N VAL A 122 3.10 3.89 18.82
CA VAL A 122 2.00 3.10 19.40
C VAL A 122 2.52 2.28 20.58
N ALA A 123 3.66 1.62 20.43
CA ALA A 123 4.28 0.85 21.50
C ALA A 123 4.57 1.70 22.75
N ALA A 124 5.02 2.95 22.60
CA ALA A 124 5.28 3.85 23.72
C ALA A 124 4.02 4.16 24.54
N THR A 125 2.85 4.32 23.89
CA THR A 125 1.58 4.55 24.61
C THR A 125 1.18 3.38 25.52
N ILE A 126 1.72 2.19 25.25
CA ILE A 126 1.52 0.97 26.02
C ILE A 126 2.64 0.79 27.07
N ASP A 127 3.90 0.90 26.65
CA ASP A 127 5.07 0.65 27.49
C ASP A 127 5.19 1.67 28.64
N GLU A 128 4.83 2.93 28.42
CA GLU A 128 4.94 3.98 29.44
C GLU A 128 4.05 3.75 30.68
N PRO A 129 2.71 3.54 30.56
CA PRO A 129 1.89 3.19 31.70
C PRO A 129 2.25 1.81 32.27
N LEU A 130 2.62 0.84 31.43
CA LEU A 130 3.00 -0.50 31.87
C LEU A 130 4.24 -0.48 32.78
N LEU A 131 5.25 0.31 32.44
CA LEU A 131 6.45 0.50 33.26
C LEU A 131 6.09 1.00 34.67
N ARG A 132 5.18 1.97 34.77
CA ARG A 132 4.70 2.47 36.07
C ARG A 132 3.99 1.38 36.88
N LYS A 133 3.10 0.59 36.25
CA LYS A 133 2.41 -0.54 36.90
C LYS A 133 3.43 -1.55 37.44
N ARG A 134 4.42 -1.93 36.63
CA ARG A 134 5.44 -2.94 36.98
C ARG A 134 6.39 -2.46 38.06
N ILE A 135 6.84 -1.20 38.05
CA ILE A 135 7.64 -0.64 39.15
C ILE A 135 6.82 -0.62 40.44
N ALA A 136 5.55 -0.22 40.39
CA ALA A 136 4.69 -0.17 41.57
C ALA A 136 4.44 -1.56 42.17
N HIS A 137 4.37 -2.61 41.34
CA HIS A 137 4.07 -3.98 41.78
C HIS A 137 5.32 -4.80 42.14
N TYR A 138 6.34 -4.81 41.28
CA TYR A 138 7.55 -5.64 41.45
C TYR A 138 8.72 -4.88 42.08
N GLY A 139 8.65 -3.54 42.16
CA GLY A 139 9.76 -2.69 42.54
C GLY A 139 10.73 -2.41 41.40
N ILE A 140 11.57 -1.39 41.58
CA ILE A 140 12.53 -0.92 40.57
C ILE A 140 13.66 -1.92 40.29
N GLY A 141 14.07 -2.73 41.27
CA GLY A 141 15.10 -3.76 41.14
C GLY A 141 14.59 -5.10 40.59
N SER A 142 13.57 -5.06 39.73
CA SER A 142 12.98 -6.25 39.12
C SER A 142 13.35 -6.37 37.64
N ILE A 143 13.41 -7.60 37.14
CA ILE A 143 13.63 -7.85 35.71
C ILE A 143 12.52 -7.22 34.87
N GLN A 144 11.28 -7.20 35.36
CA GLN A 144 10.13 -6.61 34.68
C GLN A 144 10.26 -5.09 34.52
N ALA A 145 10.76 -4.39 35.54
CA ALA A 145 11.02 -2.95 35.46
C ALA A 145 12.18 -2.63 34.51
N LEU A 146 13.25 -3.43 34.56
CA LEU A 146 14.40 -3.32 33.66
C LEU A 146 14.00 -3.51 32.19
N VAL A 147 13.21 -4.56 31.87
CA VAL A 147 12.66 -4.81 30.52
C VAL A 147 11.84 -3.62 30.03
N SER A 148 10.87 -3.17 30.84
CA SER A 148 9.97 -2.09 30.41
C SER A 148 10.70 -0.75 30.25
N ALA A 149 11.73 -0.46 31.05
CA ALA A 149 12.55 0.74 30.87
C ALA A 149 13.37 0.68 29.58
N SER A 150 13.91 -0.51 29.25
CA SER A 150 14.67 -0.72 28.01
C SER A 150 13.77 -0.60 26.78
N ASN A 151 12.58 -1.21 26.82
CA ASN A 151 11.59 -1.10 25.74
C ASN A 151 11.18 0.35 25.49
N LEU A 152 10.91 1.11 26.55
CA LEU A 152 10.56 2.52 26.44
C LEU A 152 11.72 3.36 25.87
N ALA A 153 12.97 3.08 26.27
CA ALA A 153 14.14 3.72 25.70
C ALA A 153 14.26 3.47 24.19
N LEU A 154 14.04 2.24 23.74
CA LEU A 154 14.06 1.87 22.32
C LEU A 154 12.95 2.56 21.53
N ASN A 155 11.77 2.69 22.11
CA ASN A 155 10.66 3.41 21.47
C ASN A 155 11.05 4.88 21.24
N HIS A 156 11.54 5.56 22.29
CA HIS A 156 11.98 6.96 22.17
C HIS A 156 13.18 7.15 21.23
N LEU A 157 14.12 6.20 21.24
CA LEU A 157 15.27 6.22 20.34
C LEU A 157 14.82 6.17 18.88
N ALA A 158 13.89 5.26 18.57
CA ALA A 158 13.33 5.11 17.22
C ALA A 158 12.47 6.31 16.79
N MET A 159 11.82 7.00 17.74
CA MET A 159 11.06 8.23 17.48
C MET A 159 11.94 9.49 17.38
N GLY A 160 13.23 9.40 17.73
CA GLY A 160 14.13 10.54 17.73
C GLY A 160 14.06 11.44 18.97
N ASN A 161 13.50 10.96 20.08
CA ASN A 161 13.32 11.75 21.28
C ASN A 161 14.52 11.62 22.23
N GLU A 162 15.64 12.29 21.92
CA GLU A 162 16.92 12.13 22.65
C GLU A 162 16.78 12.22 24.18
N ALA A 163 16.15 13.28 24.68
CA ALA A 163 16.02 13.52 26.11
C ALA A 163 15.24 12.39 26.81
N GLU A 164 14.15 11.93 26.21
CA GLU A 164 13.34 10.83 26.77
C GLU A 164 14.05 9.47 26.62
N THR A 165 14.82 9.26 25.54
CA THR A 165 15.69 8.08 25.40
C THR A 165 16.70 8.00 26.54
N LEU A 166 17.47 9.08 26.77
CA LEU A 166 18.51 9.10 27.81
C LEU A 166 17.90 8.90 29.20
N LYS A 167 16.76 9.55 29.49
CA LYS A 167 16.02 9.37 30.74
C LYS A 167 15.55 7.93 30.97
N ALA A 168 15.06 7.27 29.92
CA ALA A 168 14.65 5.87 29.99
C ALA A 168 15.85 4.92 30.16
N LEU A 169 16.99 5.19 29.49
CA LEU A 169 18.24 4.44 29.67
C LEU A 169 18.84 4.63 31.07
N ASP A 170 18.76 5.83 31.65
CA ASP A 170 19.17 6.07 33.04
C ASP A 170 18.27 5.30 34.03
N LEU A 171 16.97 5.21 33.75
CA LEU A 171 16.06 4.38 34.52
C LEU A 171 16.38 2.89 34.37
N GLN A 172 16.67 2.42 33.15
CA GLN A 172 17.15 1.05 32.91
C GLN A 172 18.41 0.77 33.71
N LYS A 173 19.41 1.67 33.68
CA LYS A 173 20.65 1.52 34.44
C LYS A 173 20.38 1.45 35.94
N ARG A 174 19.50 2.31 36.48
CA ARG A 174 19.10 2.25 37.89
C ARG A 174 18.41 0.94 38.25
N ALA A 175 17.52 0.44 37.39
CA ALA A 175 16.89 -0.87 37.57
C ALA A 175 17.93 -2.00 37.55
N ALA A 176 18.92 -1.94 36.66
CA ALA A 176 20.01 -2.91 36.57
C ALA A 176 20.88 -2.94 37.84
N VAL A 177 21.26 -1.76 38.34
CA VAL A 177 22.01 -1.63 39.60
C VAL A 177 21.19 -2.17 40.77
N ALA A 178 19.89 -1.85 40.82
CA ALA A 178 19.00 -2.29 41.89
C ALA A 178 18.70 -3.80 41.85
N LEU A 179 18.64 -4.40 40.65
CA LEU A 179 18.51 -5.84 40.46
C LEU A 179 19.73 -6.59 41.03
N ALA A 180 20.91 -5.95 40.97
CA ALA A 180 22.15 -6.41 41.59
C ALA A 180 22.55 -7.86 41.22
N ASP A 181 22.24 -8.31 40.00
CA ASP A 181 22.64 -9.64 39.52
C ASP A 181 24.12 -9.62 39.11
N PRO A 182 25.04 -10.23 39.91
CA PRO A 182 26.47 -10.20 39.65
C PRO A 182 26.90 -11.04 38.43
N ARG A 183 25.99 -11.84 37.87
CA ARG A 183 26.23 -12.66 36.68
C ARG A 183 25.76 -11.96 35.39
N SER A 184 25.14 -10.79 35.52
CA SER A 184 24.57 -10.05 34.40
C SER A 184 25.49 -8.91 33.92
N GLU A 185 25.38 -8.56 32.63
CA GLU A 185 26.07 -7.41 32.03
C GLU A 185 25.14 -6.18 31.89
N HIS A 186 24.00 -6.15 32.60
CA HIS A 186 22.93 -5.17 32.37
C HIS A 186 23.37 -3.71 32.52
N VAL A 187 24.23 -3.41 33.51
CA VAL A 187 24.76 -2.05 33.72
C VAL A 187 25.67 -1.64 32.56
N ALA A 188 26.59 -2.53 32.17
CA ALA A 188 27.50 -2.27 31.05
C ALA A 188 26.75 -2.08 29.73
N GLN A 189 25.69 -2.85 29.51
CA GLN A 189 24.82 -2.69 28.35
C GLN A 189 24.13 -1.33 28.33
N ALA A 190 23.57 -0.88 29.46
CA ALA A 190 22.96 0.44 29.57
C ALA A 190 23.99 1.55 29.27
N ASP A 191 25.22 1.42 29.75
CA ASP A 191 26.30 2.37 29.46
C ASP A 191 26.65 2.44 27.97
N VAL A 192 26.73 1.29 27.30
CA VAL A 192 26.96 1.22 25.84
C VAL A 192 25.80 1.87 25.08
N TRP A 193 24.55 1.63 25.47
CA TRP A 193 23.39 2.26 24.86
C TRP A 193 23.38 3.78 25.06
N ILE A 194 23.74 4.28 26.25
CA ILE A 194 23.84 5.72 26.53
C ILE A 194 24.93 6.37 25.67
N ALA A 195 26.12 5.75 25.58
CA ALA A 195 27.22 6.25 24.76
C ALA A 195 26.83 6.33 23.28
N TYR A 196 26.09 5.33 22.81
CA TYR A 196 25.54 5.31 21.47
C TYR A 196 24.47 6.36 21.23
N THR A 197 23.48 6.50 22.12
CA THR A 197 22.43 7.51 21.98
C THR A 197 23.04 8.89 21.79
N LYS A 198 24.08 9.22 22.56
CA LYS A 198 24.83 10.48 22.43
C LYS A 198 25.55 10.66 21.09
N SER A 199 25.93 9.58 20.43
CA SER A 199 26.60 9.61 19.12
C SER A 199 25.59 9.57 17.96
N PHE A 200 24.45 8.92 18.18
CA PHE A 200 23.35 8.83 17.23
C PHE A 200 22.65 10.16 17.01
N PHE A 201 22.34 10.89 18.08
CA PHE A 201 21.70 12.21 18.00
C PHE A 201 22.67 13.34 17.64
N HIS A 202 23.97 13.08 17.69
CA HIS A 202 25.01 14.04 17.34
C HIS A 202 25.99 13.41 16.34
N PRO A 203 25.67 13.40 15.03
CA PRO A 203 26.46 12.71 14.01
C PRO A 203 27.92 13.18 13.90
N ASP A 204 28.19 14.44 14.27
CA ASP A 204 29.55 15.00 14.35
C ASP A 204 30.40 14.35 15.46
N ARG A 205 29.74 13.68 16.41
CA ARG A 205 30.37 12.96 17.51
C ARG A 205 30.67 11.52 17.08
N ARG A 206 31.94 11.26 16.80
CA ARG A 206 32.45 9.90 16.52
C ARG A 206 32.54 9.09 17.83
N MET A 207 32.03 7.86 17.82
CA MET A 207 32.26 6.87 18.90
C MET A 207 33.75 6.50 18.97
N SER A 208 34.33 6.14 20.12
CA SER A 208 35.71 5.62 20.14
C SER A 208 35.78 4.22 19.53
N ASP A 209 36.96 3.75 19.12
CA ASP A 209 37.12 2.36 18.63
C ASP A 209 36.73 1.33 19.70
N ALA A 210 37.04 1.63 20.97
CA ALA A 210 36.63 0.82 22.11
C ALA A 210 35.11 0.77 22.27
N ASP A 211 34.41 1.89 22.06
CA ASP A 211 32.94 1.94 22.13
C ASP A 211 32.29 1.20 20.95
N LEU A 212 32.86 1.29 19.74
CA LEU A 212 32.39 0.54 18.57
C LEU A 212 32.56 -0.97 18.76
N ASP A 213 33.70 -1.36 19.31
CA ASP A 213 33.99 -2.73 19.68
C ASP A 213 33.08 -3.24 20.79
N ALA A 214 32.80 -2.41 21.80
CA ALA A 214 31.86 -2.73 22.87
C ALA A 214 30.44 -2.88 22.32
N MET A 215 30.03 -1.99 21.40
CA MET A 215 28.73 -2.05 20.72
C MET A 215 28.56 -3.34 19.93
N ALA A 216 29.56 -3.73 19.15
CA ALA A 216 29.53 -4.98 18.38
C ALA A 216 29.50 -6.24 19.27
N ARG A 217 29.93 -6.12 20.54
CA ARG A 217 29.95 -7.22 21.52
C ARG A 217 28.76 -7.23 22.48
N VAL A 218 27.82 -6.29 22.39
CA VAL A 218 26.65 -6.21 23.27
C VAL A 218 25.96 -7.57 23.27
N LYS A 219 25.87 -8.21 24.45
CA LYS A 219 25.12 -9.44 24.59
C LYS A 219 23.68 -9.12 24.92
N ASP A 220 22.71 -9.74 24.24
CA ASP A 220 21.34 -9.65 24.69
C ASP A 220 21.11 -10.46 25.96
N TRP A 221 20.03 -10.15 26.65
CA TRP A 221 19.57 -10.87 27.83
C TRP A 221 19.14 -12.28 27.41
N ASN A 222 19.30 -13.24 28.32
CA ASN A 222 18.73 -14.58 28.09
C ASN A 222 17.19 -14.46 28.01
N GLY A 223 16.65 -14.42 26.79
CA GLY A 223 15.21 -14.43 26.52
C GLY A 223 14.61 -13.18 25.87
N ALA A 224 15.40 -12.19 25.43
CA ALA A 224 14.95 -11.15 24.51
C ALA A 224 15.60 -11.37 23.13
N PRO A 225 14.90 -11.11 22.01
CA PRO A 225 15.42 -11.38 20.68
C PRO A 225 16.65 -10.52 20.38
N ASP A 226 17.66 -11.07 19.70
CA ASP A 226 18.92 -10.42 19.22
C ASP A 226 18.73 -9.12 18.40
N LEU A 227 17.52 -8.57 18.32
CA LEU A 227 17.15 -7.29 17.76
C LEU A 227 18.11 -6.17 18.14
N LEU A 228 18.51 -6.11 19.42
CA LEU A 228 19.43 -5.09 19.90
C LEU A 228 20.82 -5.24 19.29
N ARG A 229 21.29 -6.48 19.13
CA ARG A 229 22.57 -6.78 18.48
C ARG A 229 22.54 -6.46 16.99
N ILE A 230 21.45 -6.81 16.31
CA ILE A 230 21.27 -6.52 14.88
C ILE A 230 21.33 -5.01 14.66
N LYS A 231 20.57 -4.24 15.45
CA LYS A 231 20.58 -2.77 15.41
C LYS A 231 21.98 -2.23 15.72
N ALA A 232 22.57 -2.66 16.83
CA ALA A 232 23.92 -2.25 17.25
C ALA A 232 24.97 -2.46 16.15
N ALA A 233 24.95 -3.62 15.48
CA ALA A 233 25.86 -3.94 14.39
C ALA A 233 25.63 -3.05 13.15
N GLN A 234 24.38 -2.80 12.76
CA GLN A 234 24.06 -1.87 11.67
C GLN A 234 24.57 -0.45 11.97
N LEU A 235 24.42 0.00 13.21
CA LEU A 235 24.82 1.33 13.67
C LEU A 235 26.34 1.47 13.76
N ALA A 236 27.02 0.44 14.27
CA ALA A 236 28.49 0.38 14.24
C ALA A 236 29.01 0.40 12.79
N ALA A 237 28.31 -0.26 11.86
CA ALA A 237 28.66 -0.21 10.44
C ALA A 237 28.51 1.20 9.87
N ASP A 238 27.46 1.95 10.23
CA ASP A 238 27.27 3.35 9.81
C ASP A 238 28.45 4.24 10.26
N GLN A 239 28.92 4.07 11.51
CA GLN A 239 30.11 4.77 12.02
C GLN A 239 31.39 4.37 11.29
N CYS A 240 31.55 3.09 10.93
CA CYS A 240 32.68 2.62 10.11
C CYS A 240 32.64 3.26 8.71
N GLU A 241 31.47 3.33 8.06
CA GLU A 241 31.32 3.99 6.76
C GLU A 241 31.64 5.49 6.82
N MET A 242 31.21 6.20 7.87
CA MET A 242 31.57 7.63 8.07
C MET A 242 33.07 7.87 8.21
N ARG A 243 33.83 6.84 8.58
CA ARG A 243 35.30 6.87 8.69
C ARG A 243 36.00 6.35 7.43
N GLY A 244 35.25 5.92 6.42
CA GLY A 244 35.77 5.31 5.20
C GLY A 244 36.11 3.82 5.31
N ASP A 245 35.89 3.17 6.46
CA ASP A 245 36.14 1.73 6.65
C ASP A 245 34.94 0.89 6.18
N THR A 246 34.76 0.85 4.86
CA THR A 246 33.65 0.13 4.23
C THR A 246 33.80 -1.39 4.31
N ALA A 247 35.02 -1.90 4.50
CA ALA A 247 35.26 -3.34 4.65
C ALA A 247 34.73 -3.85 6.00
N ARG A 248 35.07 -3.15 7.09
CA ARG A 248 34.53 -3.46 8.41
C ARG A 248 33.02 -3.23 8.48
N ALA A 249 32.53 -2.16 7.86
CA ALA A 249 31.09 -1.91 7.77
C ALA A 249 30.35 -3.07 7.09
N LEU A 250 30.87 -3.57 5.96
CA LEU A 250 30.25 -4.68 5.23
C LEU A 250 30.23 -5.94 6.10
N ALA A 251 31.34 -6.27 6.77
CA ALA A 251 31.41 -7.43 7.65
C ALA A 251 30.37 -7.37 8.78
N LEU A 252 30.20 -6.19 9.42
CA LEU A 252 29.20 -5.97 10.46
C LEU A 252 27.76 -6.12 9.93
N ARG A 253 27.47 -5.61 8.73
CA ARG A 253 26.11 -5.73 8.14
C ARG A 253 25.79 -7.15 7.69
N ILE A 254 26.77 -7.90 7.17
CA ILE A 254 26.61 -9.33 6.85
C ILE A 254 26.33 -10.13 8.12
N ASP A 255 27.10 -9.90 9.18
CA ASP A 255 26.89 -10.54 10.49
C ASP A 255 25.50 -10.21 11.07
N ALA A 256 25.08 -8.94 10.99
CA ALA A 256 23.73 -8.51 11.40
C ALA A 256 22.63 -9.24 10.61
N TYR A 257 22.79 -9.38 9.29
CA TYR A 257 21.84 -10.11 8.45
C TYR A 257 21.78 -11.60 8.80
N GLN A 258 22.94 -12.25 8.99
CA GLN A 258 23.00 -13.67 9.37
C GLN A 258 22.34 -13.92 10.73
N ARG A 259 22.57 -13.04 11.71
CA ARG A 259 21.89 -13.11 13.03
C ARG A 259 20.39 -12.93 12.89
N ALA A 260 19.93 -11.97 12.09
CA ALA A 260 18.50 -11.77 11.86
C ALA A 260 17.82 -13.03 11.30
N GLN A 261 18.49 -13.77 10.41
CA GLN A 261 17.98 -15.04 9.88
C GLN A 261 17.92 -16.16 10.93
N GLN A 262 18.86 -16.20 11.86
CA GLN A 262 18.93 -17.22 12.92
C GLN A 262 17.93 -16.98 14.04
N THR A 263 17.66 -15.72 14.37
CA THR A 263 16.89 -15.35 15.57
C THR A 263 15.42 -15.02 15.30
N ILE A 264 15.02 -14.77 14.06
CA ILE A 264 13.63 -14.44 13.73
C ILE A 264 13.21 -15.32 12.56
N ALA A 265 13.39 -14.81 11.35
CA ALA A 265 13.25 -15.55 10.11
C ALA A 265 13.91 -14.71 9.02
N ARG A 266 14.30 -15.38 7.93
CA ARG A 266 14.74 -14.68 6.71
C ARG A 266 13.65 -13.75 6.16
N GLU A 267 12.40 -14.14 6.33
CA GLU A 267 11.23 -13.43 5.82
C GLU A 267 10.63 -12.52 6.90
N HIS A 268 11.39 -11.49 7.29
CA HIS A 268 10.98 -10.54 8.32
C HIS A 268 11.50 -9.13 8.00
N PRO A 269 10.75 -8.04 8.28
CA PRO A 269 11.17 -6.66 8.00
C PRO A 269 12.58 -6.31 8.50
N ILE A 270 12.97 -6.79 9.68
CA ILE A 270 14.31 -6.62 10.26
C ILE A 270 15.40 -7.25 9.36
N ALA A 271 15.16 -8.45 8.83
CA ALA A 271 16.13 -9.13 7.95
C ALA A 271 16.25 -8.40 6.61
N PHE A 272 15.14 -7.88 6.07
CA PHE A 272 15.16 -7.08 4.85
C PHE A 272 15.93 -5.76 5.05
N ASP A 273 15.73 -5.09 6.17
CA ASP A 273 16.44 -3.86 6.53
C ASP A 273 17.96 -4.08 6.65
N ALA A 274 18.37 -5.21 7.25
CA ALA A 274 19.77 -5.63 7.33
C ALA A 274 20.37 -5.93 5.95
N LEU A 275 19.64 -6.67 5.09
CA LEU A 275 20.09 -7.00 3.74
C LEU A 275 20.19 -5.76 2.84
N LEU A 276 19.26 -4.82 2.96
CA LEU A 276 19.36 -3.52 2.27
C LEU A 276 20.62 -2.76 2.70
N GLY A 277 20.97 -2.81 3.99
CA GLY A 277 22.23 -2.27 4.48
C GLY A 277 23.46 -2.90 3.82
N VAL A 278 23.46 -4.23 3.62
CA VAL A 278 24.54 -4.92 2.89
C VAL A 278 24.64 -4.39 1.46
N ALA A 279 23.52 -4.32 0.73
CA ALA A 279 23.47 -3.79 -0.64
C ALA A 279 23.99 -2.35 -0.73
N MET A 280 23.65 -1.51 0.24
CA MET A 280 24.12 -0.12 0.29
C MET A 280 25.64 -0.02 0.49
N THR A 281 26.24 -0.86 1.35
CA THR A 281 27.71 -0.86 1.51
C THR A 281 28.38 -1.39 0.25
N GLN A 282 27.84 -2.44 -0.36
CA GLN A 282 28.33 -2.99 -1.63
C GLN A 282 28.29 -1.95 -2.75
N MET A 283 27.20 -1.19 -2.85
CA MET A 283 27.07 -0.07 -3.79
C MET A 283 28.16 0.97 -3.59
N LYS A 284 28.40 1.41 -2.34
CA LYS A 284 29.47 2.38 -2.02
C LYS A 284 30.87 1.88 -2.39
N ARG A 285 31.07 0.56 -2.40
CA ARG A 285 32.35 -0.10 -2.72
C ARG A 285 32.50 -0.40 -4.22
N GLY A 286 31.42 -0.34 -5.00
CA GLY A 286 31.40 -0.80 -6.39
C GLY A 286 31.47 -2.32 -6.52
N ASP A 287 30.96 -3.07 -5.53
CA ASP A 287 30.98 -4.54 -5.55
C ASP A 287 30.01 -5.07 -6.64
N LYS A 288 30.41 -6.13 -7.36
CA LYS A 288 29.64 -6.67 -8.51
C LYS A 288 28.33 -7.35 -8.08
N GLU A 289 28.27 -7.79 -6.83
CA GLU A 289 27.14 -8.46 -6.22
C GLU A 289 25.97 -7.51 -5.92
N THR A 290 26.19 -6.19 -5.95
CA THR A 290 25.21 -5.15 -5.57
C THR A 290 23.84 -5.37 -6.24
N LEU A 291 23.81 -5.57 -7.56
CA LEU A 291 22.55 -5.81 -8.29
C LEU A 291 21.83 -7.08 -7.82
N ALA A 292 22.58 -8.16 -7.56
CA ALA A 292 22.01 -9.41 -7.10
C ALA A 292 21.41 -9.25 -5.69
N THR A 293 22.10 -8.55 -4.80
CA THR A 293 21.63 -8.29 -3.43
C THR A 293 20.42 -7.35 -3.40
N LEU A 294 20.39 -6.30 -4.24
CA LEU A 294 19.22 -5.41 -4.37
C LEU A 294 17.98 -6.17 -4.89
N LYS A 295 18.15 -7.02 -5.91
CA LYS A 295 17.07 -7.88 -6.39
C LYS A 295 16.60 -8.87 -5.32
N ASP A 296 17.54 -9.44 -4.55
CA ASP A 296 17.20 -10.42 -3.52
C ASP A 296 16.39 -9.79 -2.38
N VAL A 297 16.80 -8.63 -1.87
CA VAL A 297 16.02 -7.93 -0.82
C VAL A 297 14.66 -7.46 -1.33
N GLU A 298 14.59 -6.92 -2.54
CA GLU A 298 13.35 -6.47 -3.17
C GLU A 298 12.36 -7.62 -3.33
N GLN A 299 12.78 -8.74 -3.91
CA GLN A 299 11.90 -9.88 -4.16
C GLN A 299 11.47 -10.59 -2.88
N GLN A 300 12.37 -10.71 -1.89
CA GLN A 300 12.01 -11.26 -0.58
C GLN A 300 10.96 -10.38 0.11
N ALA A 301 11.19 -9.07 0.16
CA ALA A 301 10.24 -8.12 0.75
C ALA A 301 8.90 -8.12 0.01
N PHE A 302 8.90 -8.18 -1.31
CA PHE A 302 7.68 -8.18 -2.12
C PHE A 302 6.84 -9.43 -1.89
N ARG A 303 7.43 -10.63 -1.99
CA ARG A 303 6.72 -11.90 -1.72
C ARG A 303 6.19 -11.96 -0.30
N TRP A 304 6.97 -11.48 0.65
CA TRP A 304 6.55 -11.39 2.04
C TRP A 304 5.34 -10.48 2.22
N MET A 305 5.38 -9.28 1.62
CA MET A 305 4.26 -8.34 1.64
C MET A 305 2.99 -8.96 1.04
N LEU A 306 3.10 -9.61 -0.12
CA LEU A 306 1.94 -10.27 -0.77
C LEU A 306 1.32 -11.32 0.15
N ARG A 307 2.14 -12.06 0.89
CA ARG A 307 1.64 -13.00 1.90
C ARG A 307 1.02 -12.26 3.07
N GLU A 308 1.75 -11.39 3.75
CA GLU A 308 1.30 -10.84 5.04
C GLU A 308 0.14 -9.86 4.89
N VAL A 309 0.24 -8.92 3.96
CA VAL A 309 -0.84 -7.97 3.68
C VAL A 309 -1.95 -8.65 2.90
N GLY A 310 -1.61 -9.47 1.90
CA GLY A 310 -2.62 -10.12 1.05
C GLY A 310 -3.33 -11.31 1.70
N THR A 311 -2.91 -11.84 2.85
CA THR A 311 -3.62 -12.96 3.51
C THR A 311 -4.09 -12.66 4.92
N ALA A 312 -3.29 -11.94 5.70
CA ALA A 312 -3.52 -11.75 7.13
C ALA A 312 -3.83 -10.30 7.51
N GLY A 313 -3.66 -9.33 6.61
CA GLY A 313 -4.18 -7.95 6.72
C GLY A 313 -3.97 -7.28 8.08
N ASN A 314 -2.90 -6.51 8.22
CA ASN A 314 -2.66 -5.68 9.41
C ASN A 314 -2.18 -4.29 9.00
N ARG A 315 -2.78 -3.25 9.59
CA ARG A 315 -2.50 -1.85 9.24
C ARG A 315 -1.03 -1.49 9.45
N TYR A 316 -0.50 -1.84 10.61
CA TYR A 316 0.86 -1.52 10.99
C TYR A 316 1.84 -2.21 10.05
N VAL A 317 1.65 -3.50 9.75
CA VAL A 317 2.46 -4.23 8.77
C VAL A 317 2.42 -3.58 7.38
N ALA A 318 1.25 -3.17 6.90
CA ALA A 318 1.12 -2.51 5.60
C ALA A 318 1.88 -1.16 5.58
N GLU A 319 1.78 -0.35 6.64
CA GLU A 319 2.53 0.91 6.77
C GLU A 319 4.04 0.68 6.81
N THR A 320 4.50 -0.36 7.52
CA THR A 320 5.91 -0.75 7.59
C THR A 320 6.42 -1.19 6.24
N MET A 321 5.62 -1.98 5.51
CA MET A 321 6.01 -2.46 4.19
C MET A 321 6.09 -1.34 3.17
N ARG A 322 5.19 -0.36 3.22
CA ARG A 322 5.34 0.81 2.35
C ARG A 322 6.65 1.53 2.62
N LYS A 323 6.96 1.83 3.88
CA LYS A 323 8.22 2.50 4.28
C LYS A 323 9.47 1.70 3.83
N LEU A 324 9.44 0.39 3.98
CA LEU A 324 10.56 -0.46 3.59
C LEU A 324 10.69 -0.56 2.06
N ALA A 325 9.58 -0.67 1.33
CA ALA A 325 9.57 -0.65 -0.12
C ALA A 325 10.13 0.66 -0.67
N ASP A 326 9.75 1.79 -0.06
CA ASP A 326 10.30 3.11 -0.41
C ASP A 326 11.82 3.15 -0.23
N ASP A 327 12.34 2.70 0.91
CA ASP A 327 13.79 2.65 1.16
C ASP A 327 14.52 1.74 0.15
N ILE A 328 13.97 0.54 -0.14
CA ILE A 328 14.54 -0.41 -1.09
C ILE A 328 14.57 0.19 -2.50
N LEU A 329 13.43 0.71 -2.97
CA LEU A 329 13.29 1.22 -4.33
C LEU A 329 14.06 2.53 -4.52
N TYR A 330 14.16 3.37 -3.48
CA TYR A 330 15.02 4.55 -3.51
C TYR A 330 16.49 4.19 -3.75
N GLU A 331 17.03 3.25 -2.97
CA GLU A 331 18.42 2.82 -3.12
C GLU A 331 18.65 2.05 -4.43
N PHE A 332 17.67 1.24 -4.85
CA PHE A 332 17.74 0.54 -6.13
C PHE A 332 17.73 1.53 -7.32
N GLY A 333 16.85 2.54 -7.29
CA GLY A 333 16.83 3.59 -8.31
C GLY A 333 18.14 4.38 -8.36
N ARG A 334 18.72 4.73 -7.20
CA ARG A 334 20.06 5.36 -7.13
C ARG A 334 21.16 4.50 -7.75
N TYR A 335 21.12 3.19 -7.53
CA TYR A 335 22.06 2.26 -8.16
C TYR A 335 21.83 2.19 -9.68
N ALA A 336 20.58 2.08 -10.13
CA ALA A 336 20.24 1.99 -11.56
C ALA A 336 20.57 3.27 -12.35
N LEU A 337 20.58 4.45 -11.70
CA LEU A 337 21.08 5.70 -12.29
C LEU A 337 22.60 5.68 -12.52
N GLN A 338 23.36 4.94 -11.70
CA GLN A 338 24.82 4.81 -11.83
C GLN A 338 25.20 3.66 -12.76
N GLU A 339 24.41 2.58 -12.76
CA GLU A 339 24.64 1.35 -13.52
C GLU A 339 23.46 1.06 -14.45
N PRO A 340 23.46 1.58 -15.70
CA PRO A 340 22.33 1.46 -16.63
C PRO A 340 21.90 0.01 -16.94
N ALA A 341 22.79 -0.97 -16.77
CA ALA A 341 22.46 -2.39 -16.90
C ALA A 341 21.41 -2.87 -15.88
N ALA A 342 21.23 -2.14 -14.77
CA ALA A 342 20.21 -2.41 -13.76
C ALA A 342 18.84 -1.76 -14.06
N ALA A 343 18.73 -0.91 -15.08
CA ALA A 343 17.52 -0.14 -15.38
C ALA A 343 16.29 -1.02 -15.63
N GLN A 344 16.45 -2.15 -16.36
CA GLN A 344 15.36 -3.11 -16.57
C GLN A 344 14.89 -3.72 -15.24
N ALA A 345 15.82 -4.18 -14.41
CA ALA A 345 15.48 -4.83 -13.14
C ALA A 345 14.78 -3.86 -12.18
N TYR A 346 15.16 -2.58 -12.22
CA TYR A 346 14.49 -1.51 -11.48
C TYR A 346 13.09 -1.21 -12.04
N ALA A 347 12.93 -1.09 -13.36
CA ALA A 347 11.63 -0.90 -14.01
C ALA A 347 10.64 -2.03 -13.64
N ASP A 348 11.11 -3.27 -13.66
CA ASP A 348 10.30 -4.42 -13.28
C ASP A 348 9.90 -4.36 -11.79
N ALA A 349 10.80 -3.89 -10.91
CA ALA A 349 10.51 -3.69 -9.49
C ALA A 349 9.45 -2.60 -9.28
N VAL A 350 9.61 -1.43 -9.88
CA VAL A 350 8.63 -0.33 -9.80
C VAL A 350 7.24 -0.82 -10.23
N THR A 351 7.16 -1.54 -11.35
CA THR A 351 5.89 -2.10 -11.85
C THR A 351 5.23 -3.05 -10.85
N ARG A 352 6.02 -3.97 -10.24
CA ARG A 352 5.52 -4.90 -9.21
C ARG A 352 4.98 -4.17 -7.98
N TRP A 353 5.74 -3.23 -7.44
CA TRP A 353 5.36 -2.52 -6.21
C TRP A 353 4.21 -1.53 -6.40
N LYS A 354 4.02 -0.99 -7.61
CA LYS A 354 2.84 -0.17 -7.94
C LYS A 354 1.55 -0.98 -8.07
N THR A 355 1.65 -2.20 -8.61
CA THR A 355 0.47 -3.06 -8.83
C THR A 355 0.15 -3.93 -7.62
N MET A 356 1.17 -4.27 -6.83
CA MET A 356 1.17 -5.31 -5.81
C MET A 356 0.67 -6.66 -6.35
N GLU A 357 1.20 -7.02 -7.52
CA GLU A 357 0.93 -8.30 -8.18
C GLU A 357 2.24 -9.05 -8.44
N ASP A 358 2.23 -10.36 -8.25
CA ASP A 358 3.31 -11.28 -8.66
C ASP A 358 3.20 -11.73 -10.12
N GLY A 359 2.33 -11.07 -10.89
CA GLY A 359 2.11 -11.34 -12.31
C GLY A 359 1.07 -12.41 -12.61
N GLU A 360 0.60 -13.21 -11.63
CA GLU A 360 -0.48 -14.19 -11.88
C GLU A 360 -1.78 -13.49 -12.31
N ARG A 361 -2.11 -12.38 -11.64
CA ARG A 361 -3.30 -11.58 -11.92
C ARG A 361 -3.17 -10.84 -13.26
N THR A 362 -2.00 -10.29 -13.58
CA THR A 362 -1.69 -9.76 -14.92
C THR A 362 -1.83 -10.84 -16.00
N LEU A 363 -1.26 -12.04 -15.80
CA LEU A 363 -1.37 -13.15 -16.75
C LEU A 363 -2.83 -13.56 -16.97
N LEU A 364 -3.61 -13.69 -15.90
CA LEU A 364 -5.04 -14.00 -16.01
C LEU A 364 -5.78 -12.91 -16.79
N ARG A 365 -5.47 -11.63 -16.56
CA ARG A 365 -6.06 -10.50 -17.29
C ARG A 365 -5.72 -10.54 -18.78
N LEU A 366 -4.46 -10.81 -19.13
CA LEU A 366 -3.98 -10.90 -20.51
C LEU A 366 -4.51 -12.12 -21.27
N THR A 367 -4.92 -13.16 -20.57
CA THR A 367 -5.36 -14.43 -21.16
C THR A 367 -6.86 -14.63 -21.09
N VAL A 368 -7.59 -13.78 -20.35
CA VAL A 368 -9.03 -13.97 -20.07
C VAL A 368 -9.85 -14.14 -21.34
N ASP A 369 -9.64 -13.31 -22.36
CA ASP A 369 -10.44 -13.37 -23.59
C ASP A 369 -10.10 -14.57 -24.48
N ARG A 370 -8.99 -15.27 -24.21
CA ARG A 370 -8.55 -16.49 -24.88
C ARG A 370 -9.03 -17.77 -24.18
N LEU A 371 -9.72 -17.65 -23.04
CA LEU A 371 -10.29 -18.78 -22.31
C LEU A 371 -11.41 -19.45 -23.13
N PRO A 372 -11.59 -20.77 -22.97
CA PRO A 372 -12.30 -21.62 -23.95
C PRO A 372 -13.79 -21.31 -24.11
N ASP A 373 -14.44 -20.78 -23.07
CA ASP A 373 -15.88 -20.54 -23.05
C ASP A 373 -16.24 -19.35 -22.14
N ASP A 374 -17.42 -18.77 -22.34
CA ASP A 374 -17.86 -17.56 -21.63
C ASP A 374 -18.07 -17.78 -20.13
N ALA A 375 -18.41 -19.00 -19.70
CA ALA A 375 -18.55 -19.31 -18.28
C ALA A 375 -17.18 -19.32 -17.58
N THR A 376 -16.14 -19.83 -18.24
CA THR A 376 -14.75 -19.77 -17.78
C THR A 376 -14.22 -18.34 -17.78
N LYS A 377 -14.52 -17.54 -18.82
CA LYS A 377 -14.20 -16.09 -18.86
C LYS A 377 -14.84 -15.32 -17.70
N LYS A 378 -16.13 -15.53 -17.46
CA LYS A 378 -16.86 -14.89 -16.36
C LYS A 378 -16.25 -15.26 -15.00
N LEU A 379 -15.86 -16.51 -14.82
CA LEU A 379 -15.22 -16.97 -13.59
C LEU A 379 -13.83 -16.37 -13.39
N ALA A 380 -13.02 -16.27 -14.46
CA ALA A 380 -11.73 -15.60 -14.42
C ALA A 380 -11.86 -14.11 -14.08
N ARG A 381 -12.81 -13.38 -14.69
CA ARG A 381 -13.11 -11.98 -14.34
C ARG A 381 -13.56 -11.85 -12.89
N ASN A 382 -14.36 -12.79 -12.38
CA ASN A 382 -14.75 -12.82 -10.98
C ASN A 382 -13.54 -13.01 -10.05
N VAL A 383 -12.60 -13.89 -10.39
CA VAL A 383 -11.34 -14.07 -9.64
C VAL A 383 -10.50 -12.80 -9.65
N LEU A 384 -10.38 -12.12 -10.79
CA LEU A 384 -9.66 -10.84 -10.91
C LEU A 384 -10.26 -9.78 -9.97
N ARG A 385 -11.59 -9.62 -10.01
CA ARG A 385 -12.32 -8.66 -9.16
C ARG A 385 -12.16 -8.98 -7.67
N LEU A 386 -12.46 -10.21 -7.26
CA LEU A 386 -12.33 -10.64 -5.86
C LEU A 386 -10.89 -10.51 -5.34
N SER A 387 -9.88 -10.75 -6.19
CA SER A 387 -8.48 -10.53 -5.84
C SER A 387 -8.14 -9.04 -5.66
N GLY A 388 -8.72 -8.15 -6.46
CA GLY A 388 -8.61 -6.70 -6.26
C GLY A 388 -9.25 -6.25 -4.94
N GLN A 389 -10.45 -6.77 -4.64
CA GLN A 389 -11.14 -6.49 -3.37
C GLN A 389 -10.35 -6.97 -2.16
N GLN A 390 -9.77 -8.17 -2.23
CA GLN A 390 -8.89 -8.71 -1.18
C GLN A 390 -7.72 -7.76 -0.89
N GLN A 391 -7.05 -7.26 -1.94
CA GLN A 391 -5.92 -6.34 -1.79
C GLN A 391 -6.32 -5.05 -1.09
N GLU A 392 -7.45 -4.46 -1.47
CA GLU A 392 -7.93 -3.22 -0.83
C GLU A 392 -8.40 -3.47 0.60
N LEU A 393 -9.23 -4.48 0.84
CA LEU A 393 -9.77 -4.76 2.18
C LEU A 393 -8.66 -5.08 3.19
N LEU A 394 -7.67 -5.89 2.81
CA LEU A 394 -6.63 -6.28 3.76
C LEU A 394 -5.58 -5.19 3.99
N SER A 395 -5.38 -4.29 3.04
CA SER A 395 -4.50 -3.13 3.23
C SER A 395 -5.13 -2.01 4.06
N SER A 396 -6.45 -2.03 4.28
CA SER A 396 -7.12 -1.19 5.29
C SER A 396 -6.62 -1.53 6.71
N GLY A 397 -6.16 -2.77 6.90
CA GLY A 397 -5.70 -3.31 8.17
C GLY A 397 -6.81 -3.73 9.13
N LYS A 398 -8.06 -3.80 8.68
CA LYS A 398 -9.19 -4.35 9.42
C LYS A 398 -9.70 -5.62 8.74
N ILE A 399 -9.51 -6.77 9.38
CA ILE A 399 -10.18 -8.02 8.97
C ILE A 399 -11.49 -8.12 9.74
N ASP A 400 -12.56 -7.61 9.13
CA ASP A 400 -13.94 -7.84 9.54
C ASP A 400 -14.56 -9.00 8.75
N ASP A 401 -15.84 -9.27 9.02
CA ASP A 401 -16.59 -10.36 8.39
C ASP A 401 -16.65 -10.22 6.87
N ASP A 402 -16.61 -8.99 6.40
CA ASP A 402 -16.55 -8.63 5.00
C ASP A 402 -15.27 -9.09 4.31
N ALA A 403 -14.11 -8.77 4.89
CA ALA A 403 -12.82 -9.26 4.39
C ALA A 403 -12.81 -10.80 4.36
N ARG A 404 -13.37 -11.45 5.38
CA ARG A 404 -13.50 -12.93 5.44
C ARG A 404 -14.40 -13.46 4.33
N GLN A 405 -15.53 -12.82 4.06
CA GLN A 405 -16.45 -13.23 2.99
C GLN A 405 -15.78 -13.15 1.61
N VAL A 406 -15.06 -12.06 1.32
CA VAL A 406 -14.33 -11.91 0.05
C VAL A 406 -13.23 -12.98 -0.08
N LEU A 407 -12.51 -13.29 1.00
CA LEU A 407 -11.51 -14.36 1.01
C LEU A 407 -12.11 -15.73 0.71
N ASP A 408 -13.25 -16.07 1.31
CA ASP A 408 -13.95 -17.33 1.07
C ASP A 408 -14.51 -17.42 -0.35
N GLN A 409 -15.10 -16.34 -0.86
CA GLN A 409 -15.56 -16.24 -2.24
C GLN A 409 -14.41 -16.39 -3.23
N LEU A 410 -13.27 -15.72 -2.98
CA LEU A 410 -12.09 -15.81 -3.84
C LEU A 410 -11.53 -17.24 -3.86
N LYS A 411 -11.42 -17.87 -2.69
CA LYS A 411 -10.97 -19.27 -2.58
C LYS A 411 -11.86 -20.19 -3.40
N THR A 412 -13.18 -20.06 -3.25
CA THR A 412 -14.17 -20.84 -4.00
C THR A 412 -14.06 -20.59 -5.50
N ALA A 413 -13.96 -19.32 -5.92
CA ALA A 413 -13.83 -18.94 -7.32
C ALA A 413 -12.54 -19.46 -7.97
N ARG A 414 -11.40 -19.42 -7.25
CA ARG A 414 -10.13 -19.99 -7.70
C ARG A 414 -10.22 -21.51 -7.87
N GLN A 415 -10.83 -22.21 -6.92
CA GLN A 415 -11.03 -23.66 -7.02
C GLN A 415 -11.91 -24.03 -8.21
N ALA A 416 -13.00 -23.30 -8.43
CA ALA A 416 -13.87 -23.52 -9.58
C ALA A 416 -13.16 -23.21 -10.91
N LEU A 417 -12.32 -22.16 -10.95
CA LEU A 417 -11.55 -21.81 -12.14
C LEU A 417 -10.54 -22.90 -12.46
N ALA A 418 -9.78 -23.34 -11.46
CA ALA A 418 -8.83 -24.44 -11.58
C ALA A 418 -9.51 -25.74 -12.06
N ALA A 419 -10.69 -26.07 -11.52
CA ALA A 419 -11.45 -27.25 -11.95
C ALA A 419 -11.87 -27.19 -13.43
N ARG A 420 -12.17 -26.00 -13.96
CA ARG A 420 -12.51 -25.81 -15.38
C ARG A 420 -11.30 -25.78 -16.30
N MET A 421 -10.19 -25.20 -15.85
CA MET A 421 -8.96 -25.13 -16.65
C MET A 421 -8.16 -26.44 -16.60
N GLY A 422 -8.29 -27.23 -15.53
CA GLY A 422 -7.37 -28.35 -15.24
C GLY A 422 -5.92 -27.86 -15.11
N ASP A 423 -4.95 -28.72 -15.44
CA ASP A 423 -3.52 -28.34 -15.51
C ASP A 423 -3.19 -27.42 -16.71
N LYS A 424 -4.19 -26.97 -17.48
CA LYS A 424 -4.02 -26.11 -18.66
C LYS A 424 -3.99 -24.62 -18.33
N ALA A 425 -3.49 -24.24 -17.15
CA ALA A 425 -3.04 -22.85 -16.99
C ALA A 425 -2.04 -22.54 -18.12
N PRO A 426 -2.00 -21.30 -18.64
CA PRO A 426 -1.14 -20.96 -19.78
C PRO A 426 0.35 -20.92 -19.36
N GLY A 427 0.91 -22.08 -18.99
CA GLY A 427 2.26 -22.24 -18.42
C GLY A 427 3.40 -21.99 -19.40
N ASN A 428 3.10 -21.70 -20.67
CA ASN A 428 4.08 -21.44 -21.74
C ASN A 428 3.77 -20.20 -22.59
N LEU A 429 2.83 -19.34 -22.18
CA LEU A 429 2.54 -18.14 -22.95
C LEU A 429 3.64 -17.09 -22.71
N LYS A 430 4.48 -16.86 -23.72
CA LYS A 430 5.39 -15.71 -23.70
C LYS A 430 4.54 -14.44 -23.72
N LEU A 431 4.51 -13.72 -22.60
CA LEU A 431 3.83 -12.44 -22.51
C LEU A 431 4.64 -11.39 -23.29
N PRO A 432 3.99 -10.56 -24.12
CA PRO A 432 4.66 -9.41 -24.71
C PRO A 432 5.14 -8.47 -23.60
N THR A 433 6.29 -7.84 -23.81
CA THR A 433 6.76 -6.76 -22.94
C THR A 433 6.00 -5.46 -23.25
N ILE A 434 6.13 -4.45 -22.38
CA ILE A 434 5.58 -3.11 -22.62
C ILE A 434 6.19 -2.53 -23.89
N GLU A 435 7.50 -2.73 -24.06
CA GLU A 435 8.29 -2.33 -25.22
C GLU A 435 7.80 -2.99 -26.52
N ASP A 436 7.37 -4.26 -26.46
CA ASP A 436 6.82 -4.97 -27.64
C ASP A 436 5.46 -4.38 -28.07
N LYS A 437 4.69 -3.83 -27.12
CA LYS A 437 3.34 -3.29 -27.36
C LYS A 437 3.34 -1.83 -27.84
N LEU A 438 4.35 -1.06 -27.45
CA LEU A 438 4.51 0.34 -27.89
C LEU A 438 4.82 0.41 -29.39
N GLU A 439 4.27 1.41 -30.08
CA GLU A 439 4.74 1.74 -31.44
C GLU A 439 6.01 2.61 -31.40
N ARG A 440 6.68 2.76 -32.55
CA ARG A 440 7.93 3.54 -32.66
C ARG A 440 7.78 5.01 -32.25
N THR A 441 6.57 5.57 -32.42
CA THR A 441 6.21 6.94 -32.07
C THR A 441 5.55 7.06 -30.69
N ASP A 442 5.48 5.97 -29.93
CA ASP A 442 4.95 5.96 -28.58
C ASP A 442 6.10 5.98 -27.55
N ALA A 443 5.83 6.59 -26.41
CA ALA A 443 6.61 6.39 -25.20
C ALA A 443 5.65 6.21 -24.01
N LEU A 444 6.04 5.35 -23.08
CA LEU A 444 5.41 5.25 -21.76
C LEU A 444 6.38 5.80 -20.72
N ILE A 445 5.90 6.75 -19.92
CA ILE A 445 6.62 7.31 -18.78
C ILE A 445 5.95 6.79 -17.52
N ASP A 446 6.65 5.91 -16.81
CA ASP A 446 6.25 5.43 -15.50
C ASP A 446 6.93 6.28 -14.42
N PHE A 447 6.18 7.23 -13.85
CA PHE A 447 6.68 8.08 -12.77
C PHE A 447 6.74 7.27 -11.49
N PHE A 448 7.77 7.41 -10.68
CA PHE A 448 7.82 6.71 -9.40
C PHE A 448 8.34 7.62 -8.31
N VAL A 449 7.64 7.61 -7.19
CA VAL A 449 7.95 8.41 -6.01
C VAL A 449 8.47 7.48 -4.93
N SER A 450 9.70 7.73 -4.49
CA SER A 450 10.27 7.04 -3.32
C SER A 450 10.94 8.02 -2.39
N GLY A 451 10.83 7.74 -1.10
CA GLY A 451 11.54 8.45 -0.05
C GLY A 451 12.50 7.51 0.65
N ARG A 452 13.53 8.09 1.25
CA ARG A 452 14.41 7.33 2.14
C ARG A 452 14.35 7.89 3.55
N ARG A 453 14.03 7.03 4.51
CA ARG A 453 14.04 7.40 5.93
C ARG A 453 15.44 7.83 6.35
N ASN A 454 15.53 8.97 7.04
CA ASN A 454 16.80 9.41 7.60
C ASN A 454 17.14 8.54 8.83
N ARG A 455 18.11 7.63 8.65
CA ARG A 455 18.60 6.75 9.74
C ARG A 455 19.59 7.44 10.68
N ILE A 456 20.19 8.56 10.27
CA ILE A 456 21.29 9.24 10.98
C ILE A 456 20.76 10.36 11.87
N THR A 457 19.61 10.95 11.52
CA THR A 457 19.00 12.03 12.29
C THR A 457 17.48 11.81 12.30
N PRO A 458 16.92 11.07 13.27
CA PRO A 458 15.48 10.83 13.32
C PRO A 458 14.65 12.09 13.60
N ILE A 459 15.30 13.19 13.99
CA ILE A 459 14.71 14.54 14.16
C ILE A 459 14.80 15.38 12.86
N ALA A 460 15.51 14.91 11.83
CA ALA A 460 15.59 15.60 10.55
C ALA A 460 14.20 15.65 9.87
N PRO A 461 13.96 16.63 8.97
CA PRO A 461 12.69 16.77 8.28
C PRO A 461 12.23 15.47 7.62
N LYS A 462 10.92 15.39 7.34
CA LYS A 462 10.29 14.30 6.59
C LYS A 462 11.21 13.82 5.46
N PRO A 463 11.30 12.50 5.21
CA PRO A 463 12.17 11.97 4.17
C PRO A 463 11.95 12.75 2.85
N GLU A 464 13.03 13.25 2.26
CA GLU A 464 12.96 13.96 0.98
C GLU A 464 12.49 12.97 -0.08
N MET A 465 11.23 13.09 -0.48
CA MET A 465 10.65 12.26 -1.53
C MET A 465 11.27 12.66 -2.86
N ARG A 466 11.74 11.68 -3.63
CA ARG A 466 12.30 11.89 -4.97
C ARG A 466 11.37 11.36 -6.03
N LEU A 467 11.22 12.14 -7.08
CA LEU A 467 10.49 11.78 -8.28
C LEU A 467 11.47 11.25 -9.33
N GLN A 468 11.20 10.07 -9.85
CA GLN A 468 11.93 9.46 -10.94
C GLN A 468 10.98 9.10 -12.08
N ALA A 469 11.52 8.94 -13.28
CA ALA A 469 10.77 8.52 -14.45
C ALA A 469 11.47 7.34 -15.13
N VAL A 470 10.75 6.23 -15.30
CA VAL A 470 11.16 5.10 -16.14
C VAL A 470 10.52 5.28 -17.51
N ILE A 471 11.35 5.42 -18.54
CA ILE A 471 10.92 5.67 -19.91
C ILE A 471 11.01 4.36 -20.70
N HIS A 472 9.86 3.87 -21.16
CA HIS A 472 9.73 2.70 -22.02
C HIS A 472 9.53 3.14 -23.47
N ARG A 473 10.24 2.51 -24.41
CA ARG A 473 10.13 2.77 -25.85
C ARG A 473 10.20 1.47 -26.64
N HIS A 474 9.58 1.47 -27.81
CA HIS A 474 9.55 0.31 -28.70
C HIS A 474 10.94 -0.30 -28.94
N GLY A 475 11.10 -1.57 -28.54
CA GLY A 475 12.32 -2.36 -28.73
C GLY A 475 13.58 -1.82 -28.04
N LYS A 476 13.45 -0.95 -27.03
CA LYS A 476 14.58 -0.38 -26.28
C LYS A 476 14.49 -0.74 -24.80
N THR A 477 15.62 -1.01 -24.17
CA THR A 477 15.70 -1.14 -22.71
C THR A 477 15.20 0.15 -22.03
N PRO A 478 14.44 0.05 -20.93
CA PRO A 478 13.97 1.20 -20.17
C PRO A 478 15.11 2.13 -19.76
N THR A 479 14.85 3.43 -19.81
CA THR A 479 15.81 4.45 -19.35
C THR A 479 15.26 5.15 -18.11
N LEU A 480 16.09 5.28 -17.08
CA LEU A 480 15.74 5.94 -15.83
C LEU A 480 16.25 7.38 -15.83
N VAL A 481 15.41 8.32 -15.40
CA VAL A 481 15.76 9.73 -15.20
C VAL A 481 15.33 10.17 -13.81
N ASP A 482 16.23 10.83 -13.09
CA ASP A 482 15.95 11.48 -11.80
C ASP A 482 15.41 12.89 -12.05
N LEU A 483 14.17 13.15 -11.62
CA LEU A 483 13.50 14.44 -11.79
C LEU A 483 13.67 15.35 -10.58
N GLY A 484 14.34 14.88 -9.52
CA GLY A 484 14.64 15.65 -8.32
C GLY A 484 13.60 15.51 -7.20
N PRO A 485 13.56 16.46 -6.26
CA PRO A 485 12.65 16.42 -5.10
C PRO A 485 11.19 16.61 -5.50
N LEU A 486 10.28 15.84 -4.89
CA LEU A 486 8.83 15.89 -5.16
C LEU A 486 8.21 17.23 -4.76
N ASP A 487 8.71 17.89 -3.71
CA ASP A 487 8.16 19.14 -3.18
C ASP A 487 8.09 20.26 -4.26
N GLY A 488 8.97 20.23 -5.25
CA GLY A 488 8.92 21.16 -6.39
C GLY A 488 7.73 20.96 -7.34
N VAL A 489 7.00 19.85 -7.20
CA VAL A 489 5.91 19.39 -8.08
C VAL A 489 4.53 19.47 -7.39
N LEU A 490 4.48 19.61 -6.06
CA LEU A 490 3.23 19.64 -5.29
C LEU A 490 2.60 21.04 -5.23
N GLY A 491 1.28 21.09 -4.96
CA GLY A 491 0.57 22.33 -4.59
C GLY A 491 0.15 23.24 -5.75
N ALA A 492 -0.03 22.69 -6.95
CA ALA A 492 -0.53 23.46 -8.09
C ALA A 492 -2.02 23.79 -7.94
N ASP A 493 -2.35 25.06 -7.74
CA ASP A 493 -3.73 25.54 -7.71
C ASP A 493 -4.16 26.04 -9.08
N VAL A 494 -5.16 25.36 -9.67
CA VAL A 494 -5.73 25.67 -10.99
C VAL A 494 -6.55 26.95 -11.02
N THR A 495 -6.95 27.46 -9.84
CA THR A 495 -7.68 28.72 -9.67
C THR A 495 -6.75 29.92 -9.45
N SER A 496 -5.45 29.67 -9.23
CA SER A 496 -4.48 30.74 -8.98
C SER A 496 -4.27 31.63 -10.22
N ALA A 497 -4.11 32.94 -9.99
CA ALA A 497 -3.82 33.90 -11.07
C ALA A 497 -2.50 33.56 -11.79
N ASP A 498 -1.53 32.96 -11.10
CA ASP A 498 -0.21 32.59 -11.61
C ASP A 498 -0.15 31.18 -12.23
N ARG A 499 -1.31 30.51 -12.42
CA ARG A 499 -1.40 29.11 -12.88
C ARG A 499 -0.52 28.79 -14.09
N ALA A 500 -0.51 29.64 -15.12
CA ALA A 500 0.30 29.40 -16.32
C ALA A 500 1.82 29.31 -16.00
N SER A 501 2.32 30.17 -15.12
CA SER A 501 3.72 30.13 -14.68
C SER A 501 4.03 28.86 -13.88
N THR A 502 3.10 28.45 -13.02
CA THR A 502 3.21 27.22 -12.22
C THR A 502 3.26 26.00 -13.13
N PHE A 503 2.33 25.84 -14.07
CA PHE A 503 2.30 24.67 -14.94
C PHE A 503 3.43 24.64 -15.98
N ARG A 504 3.99 25.79 -16.37
CA ARG A 504 5.23 25.85 -17.15
C ARG A 504 6.45 25.40 -16.36
N ARG A 505 6.54 25.80 -15.08
CA ARG A 505 7.59 25.31 -14.16
C ARG A 505 7.49 23.80 -13.98
N LEU A 506 6.28 23.29 -13.72
CA LEU A 506 6.02 21.86 -13.57
C LEU A 506 6.39 21.07 -14.82
N HIS A 507 6.03 21.56 -16.00
CA HIS A 507 6.46 20.95 -17.27
C HIS A 507 8.00 20.93 -17.38
N GLY A 508 8.67 22.04 -17.02
CA GLY A 508 10.12 22.13 -16.99
C GLY A 508 10.77 21.08 -16.08
N ILE A 509 10.20 20.83 -14.90
CA ILE A 509 10.67 19.81 -13.96
C ILE A 509 10.40 18.39 -14.49
N MET A 510 9.18 18.13 -14.94
CA MET A 510 8.73 16.77 -15.24
C MET A 510 9.14 16.29 -16.63
N LEU A 511 8.99 17.13 -17.67
CA LEU A 511 9.25 16.75 -19.06
C LEU A 511 10.55 17.35 -19.61
N GLY A 512 11.07 18.41 -19.00
CA GLY A 512 12.34 19.03 -19.39
C GLY A 512 13.51 18.05 -19.48
N PRO A 513 13.82 17.29 -18.42
CA PRO A 513 14.87 16.26 -18.43
C PRO A 513 14.61 15.12 -19.41
N LEU A 514 13.35 14.89 -19.79
CA LEU A 514 12.93 13.77 -20.64
C LEU A 514 13.03 14.11 -22.14
N LYS A 515 13.15 15.39 -22.52
CA LYS A 515 13.19 15.85 -23.93
C LYS A 515 14.12 15.02 -24.84
N PRO A 516 15.37 14.66 -24.45
CA PRO A 516 16.25 13.86 -25.31
C PRO A 516 15.67 12.49 -25.68
N HIS A 517 14.78 11.96 -24.84
CA HIS A 517 14.15 10.66 -25.04
C HIS A 517 12.84 10.74 -25.83
N LEU A 518 12.28 11.96 -26.02
CA LEU A 518 10.96 12.22 -26.57
C LEU A 518 10.93 12.86 -27.98
N ALA A 519 12.08 13.06 -28.63
CA ALA A 519 12.20 13.85 -29.87
C ALA A 519 11.28 13.42 -31.04
N ASP A 520 10.97 12.12 -31.17
CA ASP A 520 10.11 11.57 -32.24
C ASP A 520 8.75 11.04 -31.73
N ILE A 521 8.43 11.35 -30.48
CA ILE A 521 7.25 10.83 -29.81
C ILE A 521 6.04 11.67 -30.16
N LYS A 522 4.98 11.01 -30.62
CA LYS A 522 3.68 11.62 -30.90
C LYS A 522 2.66 11.30 -29.82
N ARG A 523 2.77 10.12 -29.21
CA ARG A 523 1.87 9.64 -28.16
C ARG A 523 2.63 9.38 -26.87
N LEU A 524 2.07 9.89 -25.79
CA LEU A 524 2.66 9.81 -24.46
C LEU A 524 1.71 9.10 -23.52
N PHE A 525 2.07 7.88 -23.11
CA PHE A 525 1.41 7.19 -22.01
C PHE A 525 2.07 7.63 -20.70
N LEU A 526 1.29 8.11 -19.76
CA LEU A 526 1.75 8.61 -18.47
C LEU A 526 1.17 7.72 -17.39
N VAL A 527 2.03 7.13 -16.56
CA VAL A 527 1.63 6.37 -15.37
C VAL A 527 2.01 7.20 -14.16
N PRO A 528 1.07 7.94 -13.55
CA PRO A 528 1.36 8.73 -12.36
C PRO A 528 1.71 7.84 -11.16
N ASP A 529 2.25 8.46 -10.11
CA ASP A 529 2.45 7.84 -8.81
C ASP A 529 2.18 8.85 -7.70
N SER A 530 1.77 8.36 -6.52
CA SER A 530 1.48 9.19 -5.35
C SER A 530 0.55 10.37 -5.67
N GLU A 531 0.90 11.61 -5.28
CA GLU A 531 0.09 12.80 -5.50
C GLU A 531 -0.02 13.20 -6.99
N LEU A 532 0.82 12.65 -7.88
CA LEU A 532 0.76 12.97 -9.31
C LEU A 532 -0.54 12.49 -9.98
N TYR A 533 -1.25 11.54 -9.39
CA TYR A 533 -2.59 11.18 -9.86
C TYR A 533 -3.59 12.34 -9.78
N SER A 534 -3.33 13.33 -8.91
CA SER A 534 -4.13 14.54 -8.80
C SER A 534 -3.64 15.69 -9.70
N LEU A 535 -2.52 15.50 -10.42
CA LEU A 535 -1.96 16.52 -11.30
C LEU A 535 -2.74 16.58 -12.62
N PRO A 536 -3.30 17.73 -13.03
CA PRO A 536 -3.91 17.89 -14.34
C PRO A 536 -2.82 18.01 -15.41
N PHE A 537 -2.28 16.87 -15.88
CA PHE A 537 -1.21 16.82 -16.89
C PHE A 537 -1.52 17.63 -18.16
N ALA A 538 -2.79 17.72 -18.54
CA ALA A 538 -3.24 18.52 -19.68
C ALA A 538 -2.94 20.03 -19.53
N MET A 539 -2.74 20.53 -18.30
CA MET A 539 -2.36 21.92 -18.04
C MET A 539 -0.86 22.18 -18.17
N LEU A 540 -0.01 21.15 -18.21
CA LEU A 540 1.43 21.35 -18.38
C LEU A 540 1.72 22.10 -19.68
N GLN A 541 2.53 23.16 -19.59
CA GLN A 541 2.85 24.02 -20.72
C GLN A 541 4.33 23.95 -21.08
N ASP A 542 4.62 23.80 -22.38
CA ASP A 542 5.98 23.94 -22.87
C ASP A 542 6.49 25.39 -22.79
N ALA A 543 7.74 25.61 -23.22
CA ALA A 543 8.35 26.94 -23.20
C ALA A 543 7.64 27.94 -24.13
N ASP A 544 6.93 27.45 -25.15
CA ASP A 544 6.18 28.24 -26.13
C ASP A 544 4.74 28.51 -25.65
N GLY A 545 4.36 27.97 -24.48
CA GLY A 545 3.03 28.14 -23.89
C GLY A 545 1.98 27.17 -24.42
N ARG A 546 2.36 26.17 -25.22
CA ARG A 546 1.44 25.14 -25.71
C ARG A 546 1.16 24.12 -24.62
N TYR A 547 -0.10 23.72 -24.49
CA TYR A 547 -0.51 22.69 -23.55
C TYR A 547 -0.02 21.31 -24.00
N LEU A 548 0.15 20.40 -23.05
CA LEU A 548 0.65 19.06 -23.31
C LEU A 548 -0.19 18.32 -24.36
N ASP A 549 -1.52 18.45 -24.28
CA ASP A 549 -2.47 17.86 -25.22
C ASP A 549 -2.35 18.46 -26.63
N GLU A 550 -1.84 19.69 -26.80
CA GLU A 550 -1.57 20.26 -28.12
C GLU A 550 -0.30 19.67 -28.76
N VAL A 551 0.65 19.21 -27.93
CA VAL A 551 1.95 18.67 -28.37
C VAL A 551 1.91 17.15 -28.57
N TYR A 552 1.25 16.42 -27.67
CA TYR A 552 1.19 14.95 -27.68
C TYR A 552 -0.26 14.43 -27.68
N ASP A 553 -0.44 13.21 -28.19
CA ASP A 553 -1.59 12.36 -27.86
C ASP A 553 -1.34 11.75 -26.47
N THR A 554 -1.86 12.37 -25.41
CA THR A 554 -1.60 11.97 -24.03
C THR A 554 -2.62 10.96 -23.52
N ARG A 555 -2.15 9.91 -22.84
CA ARG A 555 -3.00 8.92 -22.18
C ARG A 555 -2.55 8.69 -20.75
N ILE A 556 -3.45 8.86 -19.78
CA ILE A 556 -3.16 8.60 -18.37
C ILE A 556 -3.57 7.16 -18.06
N MET A 557 -2.62 6.41 -17.51
CA MET A 557 -2.81 5.00 -17.18
C MET A 557 -2.72 4.83 -15.67
N THR A 558 -3.57 3.93 -15.14
CA THR A 558 -3.51 3.59 -13.72
C THR A 558 -2.31 2.70 -13.38
N ARG A 559 -1.76 2.01 -14.39
CA ARG A 559 -0.65 1.05 -14.32
C ARG A 559 -0.05 0.83 -15.71
N ALA A 560 1.21 0.46 -15.77
CA ALA A 560 1.93 0.32 -17.04
C ALA A 560 1.42 -0.85 -17.90
N ASP A 561 0.96 -1.95 -17.28
CA ASP A 561 0.38 -3.11 -17.98
C ASP A 561 -1.05 -2.86 -18.49
N ALA A 562 -1.71 -1.76 -18.12
CA ALA A 562 -2.98 -1.35 -18.76
C ALA A 562 -2.79 -1.09 -20.28
N LEU A 563 -1.54 -0.91 -20.74
CA LEU A 563 -1.18 -0.72 -22.15
C LEU A 563 -1.62 -1.90 -23.02
N PHE A 564 -1.67 -3.11 -22.44
CA PHE A 564 -2.14 -4.28 -23.17
C PHE A 564 -3.64 -4.26 -23.46
N PHE A 565 -4.41 -3.47 -22.69
CA PHE A 565 -5.87 -3.37 -22.78
C PHE A 565 -6.34 -2.02 -23.36
N ALA A 566 -5.46 -1.03 -23.44
CA ALA A 566 -5.66 0.24 -24.13
C ALA A 566 -5.70 0.04 -25.66
N ASP A 567 -6.78 -0.55 -26.16
CA ASP A 567 -6.99 -0.71 -27.61
C ASP A 567 -7.19 0.67 -28.26
N ARG A 568 -6.54 0.82 -29.43
CA ARG A 568 -6.49 2.06 -30.22
C ARG A 568 -7.80 2.33 -30.95
N ASN A 569 -8.71 1.35 -31.00
CA ASN A 569 -9.93 1.40 -31.80
C ASN A 569 -11.22 1.20 -31.00
N THR A 570 -11.21 1.31 -29.66
CA THR A 570 -12.46 1.23 -28.90
C THR A 570 -13.30 2.49 -29.14
N ARG A 571 -14.47 2.32 -29.75
CA ARG A 571 -15.40 3.38 -30.19
C ARG A 571 -16.82 3.06 -29.73
N LEU A 572 -17.73 4.01 -29.90
CA LEU A 572 -19.16 3.78 -29.74
C LEU A 572 -19.63 2.70 -30.72
N THR A 573 -20.09 1.57 -30.17
CA THR A 573 -20.54 0.40 -30.93
C THR A 573 -22.07 0.36 -30.99
N PRO A 574 -22.67 0.32 -32.20
CA PRO A 574 -24.11 0.22 -32.37
C PRO A 574 -24.71 -0.99 -31.66
N GLY A 575 -25.92 -0.84 -31.12
CA GLY A 575 -26.65 -1.86 -30.37
C GLY A 575 -26.16 -2.09 -28.94
N ASN A 576 -25.02 -1.52 -28.54
CA ASN A 576 -24.58 -1.63 -27.15
C ASN A 576 -25.45 -0.80 -26.21
N LYS A 577 -25.57 -1.26 -24.96
CA LYS A 577 -26.31 -0.57 -23.91
C LYS A 577 -25.52 0.64 -23.38
N ALA A 578 -26.21 1.76 -23.18
CA ALA A 578 -25.72 2.94 -22.49
C ALA A 578 -26.64 3.30 -21.31
N LEU A 579 -26.06 3.59 -20.15
CA LEU A 579 -26.77 4.12 -18.98
C LEU A 579 -26.46 5.61 -18.83
N LEU A 580 -27.50 6.43 -18.74
CA LEU A 580 -27.39 7.86 -18.45
C LEU A 580 -28.19 8.17 -17.18
N VAL A 581 -27.56 8.80 -16.19
CA VAL A 581 -28.22 9.18 -14.93
C VAL A 581 -27.96 10.66 -14.65
N GLY A 582 -29.02 11.41 -14.35
CA GLY A 582 -28.96 12.84 -14.10
C GLY A 582 -30.35 13.42 -13.86
N GLY A 583 -30.44 14.67 -13.40
CA GLY A 583 -31.71 15.27 -13.00
C GLY A 583 -32.35 14.54 -11.81
N LEU A 584 -31.52 14.13 -10.84
CA LEU A 584 -31.96 13.48 -9.61
C LEU A 584 -32.61 14.48 -8.67
N ASP A 585 -33.61 14.03 -7.91
CA ASP A 585 -34.20 14.81 -6.82
C ASP A 585 -33.59 14.42 -5.47
N TYR A 586 -32.84 15.33 -4.87
CA TYR A 586 -32.20 15.12 -3.57
C TYR A 586 -33.10 15.45 -2.37
N ALA A 587 -34.36 15.85 -2.58
CA ALA A 587 -35.33 16.17 -1.52
C ALA A 587 -34.82 17.14 -0.43
N GLY A 588 -33.96 18.09 -0.80
CA GLY A 588 -33.38 19.09 0.10
C GLY A 588 -32.18 18.61 0.93
N ALA A 589 -31.77 17.35 0.82
CA ALA A 589 -30.57 16.83 1.46
C ALA A 589 -29.26 17.29 0.78
N ALA A 590 -29.34 17.69 -0.49
CA ALA A 590 -28.26 18.32 -1.25
C ALA A 590 -28.83 19.37 -2.22
N ASN A 591 -27.97 20.25 -2.76
CA ASN A 591 -28.36 21.26 -3.74
C ASN A 591 -28.87 20.59 -5.03
N GLN A 592 -29.96 21.10 -5.61
CA GLN A 592 -30.47 20.57 -6.88
C GLN A 592 -29.56 20.95 -8.04
N LEU A 593 -29.37 20.01 -8.98
CA LEU A 593 -28.50 20.16 -10.15
C LEU A 593 -29.31 20.08 -11.46
N PRO A 594 -30.17 21.07 -11.78
CA PRO A 594 -31.08 20.98 -12.93
C PRO A 594 -30.36 20.81 -14.27
N SER A 595 -29.16 21.39 -14.42
CA SER A 595 -28.34 21.27 -15.64
C SER A 595 -27.97 19.83 -15.99
N THR A 596 -27.88 18.93 -15.01
CA THR A 596 -27.57 17.50 -15.24
C THR A 596 -28.68 16.80 -16.02
N LYS A 597 -29.93 17.27 -15.94
CA LYS A 597 -31.03 16.74 -16.77
C LYS A 597 -30.83 17.12 -18.23
N THR A 598 -30.47 18.38 -18.48
CA THR A 598 -30.16 18.89 -19.82
C THR A 598 -28.93 18.18 -20.42
N GLU A 599 -27.90 17.91 -19.60
CA GLU A 599 -26.72 17.15 -19.99
C GLU A 599 -27.11 15.75 -20.49
N ILE A 600 -27.82 14.94 -19.69
CA ILE A 600 -28.18 13.58 -20.11
C ILE A 600 -29.14 13.54 -21.31
N ASP A 601 -30.02 14.53 -21.46
CA ASP A 601 -30.94 14.60 -22.61
C ASP A 601 -30.17 14.89 -23.91
N THR A 602 -29.17 15.76 -23.82
CA THR A 602 -28.30 16.11 -24.96
C THR A 602 -27.42 14.92 -25.34
N VAL A 603 -26.77 14.30 -24.36
CA VAL A 603 -25.97 13.07 -24.56
C VAL A 603 -26.82 11.95 -25.16
N ALA A 604 -28.05 11.76 -24.68
CA ALA A 604 -28.95 10.75 -25.24
C ALA A 604 -29.25 11.00 -26.73
N ALA A 605 -29.41 12.26 -27.14
CA ALA A 605 -29.66 12.59 -28.54
C ALA A 605 -28.48 12.21 -29.44
N ASP A 606 -27.24 12.46 -29.02
CA ASP A 606 -26.04 12.09 -29.78
C ASP A 606 -25.81 10.58 -29.82
N LEU A 607 -26.01 9.88 -28.70
CA LEU A 607 -25.87 8.42 -28.67
C LEU A 607 -26.92 7.70 -29.53
N LYS A 608 -28.13 8.26 -29.69
CA LYS A 608 -29.15 7.71 -30.60
C LYS A 608 -28.70 7.74 -32.06
N LYS A 609 -27.90 8.73 -32.48
CA LYS A 609 -27.36 8.79 -33.85
C LYS A 609 -26.47 7.60 -34.20
N ARG A 610 -25.96 6.90 -33.18
CA ARG A 610 -25.08 5.74 -33.28
C ARG A 610 -25.79 4.42 -32.95
N ASP A 611 -27.11 4.43 -32.88
CA ASP A 611 -27.96 3.25 -32.57
C ASP A 611 -27.62 2.58 -31.23
N LEU A 612 -27.25 3.34 -30.20
CA LEU A 612 -27.08 2.78 -28.85
C LEU A 612 -28.42 2.54 -28.15
N ASN A 613 -28.48 1.48 -27.36
CA ASN A 613 -29.61 1.13 -26.51
C ASN A 613 -29.56 1.92 -25.19
N ILE A 614 -30.19 3.09 -25.16
CA ILE A 614 -30.08 4.04 -24.05
C ILE A 614 -31.12 3.75 -22.95
N THR A 615 -30.63 3.65 -21.71
CA THR A 615 -31.43 3.67 -20.48
C THR A 615 -31.15 4.99 -19.77
N SER A 616 -32.12 5.91 -19.72
CA SER A 616 -32.01 7.17 -19.00
C SER A 616 -32.78 7.11 -17.68
N LEU A 617 -32.13 7.45 -16.57
CA LEU A 617 -32.72 7.51 -15.23
C LEU A 617 -32.67 8.94 -14.68
N SER A 618 -33.82 9.46 -14.25
CA SER A 618 -33.96 10.80 -13.66
C SER A 618 -35.13 10.84 -12.67
N GLY A 619 -35.17 11.83 -11.78
CA GLY A 619 -36.24 12.03 -10.81
C GLY A 619 -35.92 11.49 -9.41
N ASP A 620 -36.95 11.19 -8.64
CA ASP A 620 -36.88 10.99 -7.19
C ASP A 620 -36.81 9.52 -6.74
N GLY A 621 -37.10 8.57 -7.63
CA GLY A 621 -37.05 7.13 -7.38
C GLY A 621 -35.73 6.45 -7.79
N ILE A 622 -34.70 7.21 -8.14
CA ILE A 622 -33.43 6.68 -8.68
C ILE A 622 -32.41 6.52 -7.54
N GLY A 623 -32.66 5.54 -6.67
CA GLY A 623 -31.71 5.10 -5.65
C GLY A 623 -30.61 4.19 -6.22
N GLU A 624 -29.65 3.82 -5.37
CA GLU A 624 -28.49 2.99 -5.74
C GLU A 624 -28.86 1.67 -6.44
N PRO A 625 -29.90 0.91 -6.02
CA PRO A 625 -30.25 -0.34 -6.68
C PRO A 625 -30.75 -0.15 -8.11
N ALA A 626 -31.38 1.01 -8.41
CA ALA A 626 -31.82 1.34 -9.76
C ALA A 626 -30.63 1.63 -10.68
N ILE A 627 -29.64 2.39 -10.18
CA ILE A 627 -28.40 2.68 -10.90
C ILE A 627 -27.63 1.38 -11.16
N ARG A 628 -27.49 0.51 -10.16
CA ARG A 628 -26.82 -0.79 -10.27
C ARG A 628 -27.42 -1.66 -11.37
N ARG A 629 -28.75 -1.85 -11.36
CA ARG A 629 -29.46 -2.60 -12.43
C ARG A 629 -29.30 -1.93 -13.80
N GLY A 630 -29.29 -0.59 -13.83
CA GLY A 630 -29.00 0.18 -15.04
C GLY A 630 -27.61 -0.09 -15.60
N ALA A 631 -26.60 -0.24 -14.74
CA ALA A 631 -25.21 -0.46 -15.11
C ALA A 631 -24.92 -1.88 -15.62
N GLU A 632 -25.68 -2.88 -15.21
CA GLU A 632 -25.47 -4.27 -15.64
C GLU A 632 -25.48 -4.39 -17.18
N GLY A 633 -24.37 -4.87 -17.73
CA GLY A 633 -24.18 -5.05 -19.18
C GLY A 633 -24.07 -3.77 -19.99
N ALA A 634 -24.03 -2.59 -19.37
CA ALA A 634 -23.81 -1.33 -20.08
C ALA A 634 -22.36 -1.20 -20.54
N SER A 635 -22.17 -0.83 -21.81
CA SER A 635 -20.85 -0.51 -22.37
C SER A 635 -20.39 0.92 -22.07
N LEU A 636 -21.36 1.81 -21.88
CA LEU A 636 -21.16 3.21 -21.58
C LEU A 636 -22.03 3.56 -20.39
N ILE A 637 -21.44 4.14 -19.36
CA ILE A 637 -22.15 4.62 -18.17
C ILE A 637 -21.79 6.08 -17.97
N HIS A 638 -22.79 6.94 -17.86
CA HIS A 638 -22.62 8.37 -17.58
C HIS A 638 -23.48 8.74 -16.37
N LEU A 639 -22.85 9.17 -15.29
CA LEU A 639 -23.50 9.61 -14.05
C LEU A 639 -23.20 11.08 -13.83
N ALA A 640 -24.23 11.93 -13.95
CA ALA A 640 -24.18 13.36 -13.67
C ALA A 640 -24.93 13.66 -12.35
N THR A 641 -24.18 13.81 -11.26
CA THR A 641 -24.71 13.94 -9.89
C THR A 641 -23.70 14.63 -8.96
N HIS A 642 -23.99 14.72 -7.66
CA HIS A 642 -22.97 15.08 -6.66
C HIS A 642 -21.99 13.92 -6.43
N GLY A 643 -20.72 14.26 -6.33
CA GLY A 643 -19.65 13.35 -5.89
C GLY A 643 -18.90 13.96 -4.73
N PHE A 644 -18.15 13.14 -3.99
CA PHE A 644 -17.27 13.65 -2.95
C PHE A 644 -16.06 12.75 -2.76
N TYR A 645 -14.99 13.37 -2.26
CA TYR A 645 -13.91 12.69 -1.57
C TYR A 645 -13.57 13.49 -0.31
N LYS A 646 -13.57 12.83 0.85
CA LYS A 646 -13.24 13.45 2.14
C LYS A 646 -11.83 13.06 2.52
N THR A 647 -10.94 14.03 2.76
CA THR A 647 -9.58 13.74 3.27
C THR A 647 -9.67 13.12 4.67
N ALA A 648 -8.75 12.20 5.00
CA ALA A 648 -8.79 11.46 6.26
C ALA A 648 -8.64 12.40 7.47
N THR A 649 -9.63 12.42 8.35
CA THR A 649 -9.54 13.03 9.69
C THR A 649 -9.42 11.98 10.80
N ASP A 650 -9.67 10.72 10.45
CA ASP A 650 -9.67 9.57 11.36
C ASP A 650 -9.15 8.30 10.65
N ARG A 651 -9.47 7.12 11.20
CA ARG A 651 -9.04 5.81 10.68
C ARG A 651 -9.98 5.22 9.61
N THR A 652 -10.93 5.99 9.08
CA THR A 652 -11.90 5.53 8.08
C THR A 652 -11.22 5.27 6.72
N ASP A 653 -11.53 4.11 6.13
CA ASP A 653 -11.02 3.70 4.82
C ASP A 653 -11.37 4.73 3.73
N ALA A 654 -10.43 4.98 2.82
CA ALA A 654 -10.64 5.87 1.69
C ALA A 654 -11.82 5.45 0.80
N LEU A 655 -12.09 4.14 0.69
CA LEU A 655 -13.25 3.61 -0.07
C LEU A 655 -14.60 4.06 0.51
N TRP A 656 -14.66 4.30 1.82
CA TRP A 656 -15.86 4.84 2.51
C TRP A 656 -15.89 6.37 2.55
N ARG A 657 -14.80 7.03 2.17
CA ARG A 657 -14.70 8.49 2.12
C ARG A 657 -14.92 9.07 0.73
N SER A 658 -15.14 8.23 -0.28
CA SER A 658 -15.48 8.65 -1.64
C SER A 658 -16.76 7.98 -2.12
N GLY A 659 -17.63 8.74 -2.79
CA GLY A 659 -18.90 8.22 -3.30
C GLY A 659 -19.64 9.19 -4.21
N LEU A 660 -20.78 8.72 -4.72
CA LEU A 660 -21.73 9.48 -5.54
C LEU A 660 -23.09 9.53 -4.84
N VAL A 661 -23.79 10.65 -4.96
CA VAL A 661 -25.10 10.83 -4.33
C VAL A 661 -26.21 10.37 -5.28
N ALA A 662 -27.12 9.54 -4.81
CA ALA A 662 -28.31 9.11 -5.55
C ALA A 662 -29.53 10.01 -5.21
N ALA A 663 -30.71 9.68 -5.73
CA ALA A 663 -31.92 10.40 -5.35
C ALA A 663 -32.26 10.20 -3.86
N ARG A 664 -32.75 11.26 -3.21
CA ARG A 664 -33.19 11.28 -1.79
C ARG A 664 -32.19 10.63 -0.80
N PRO A 665 -30.94 11.12 -0.72
CA PRO A 665 -29.91 10.51 0.10
C PRO A 665 -30.16 10.70 1.61
N ASN A 666 -29.71 9.74 2.40
CA ASN A 666 -29.68 9.80 3.86
C ASN A 666 -28.25 10.08 4.37
N LEU A 667 -27.76 11.30 4.13
CA LEU A 667 -26.39 11.71 4.46
C LEU A 667 -26.05 11.71 5.97
N GLY A 668 -27.06 11.59 6.85
CA GLY A 668 -26.87 11.47 8.30
C GLY A 668 -26.65 10.04 8.78
N ARG A 669 -26.88 9.04 7.92
CA ARG A 669 -26.65 7.63 8.22
C ARG A 669 -25.16 7.30 8.07
N PRO A 670 -24.53 6.60 9.02
CA PRO A 670 -23.20 6.06 8.82
C PRO A 670 -23.18 5.10 7.63
N PRO A 671 -22.11 5.09 6.82
CA PRO A 671 -22.02 4.22 5.65
C PRO A 671 -22.22 2.75 6.02
N GLN A 672 -23.11 2.07 5.30
CA GLN A 672 -23.39 0.65 5.43
C GLN A 672 -23.36 0.00 4.05
N ARG A 673 -23.25 -1.33 3.99
CA ARG A 673 -23.18 -2.09 2.74
C ARG A 673 -24.54 -2.67 2.36
N ASP A 674 -25.53 -1.81 2.17
CA ASP A 674 -26.88 -2.28 1.85
C ASP A 674 -27.52 -1.61 0.64
N ASP A 675 -26.78 -0.75 -0.08
CA ASP A 675 -27.28 0.00 -1.24
C ASP A 675 -28.61 0.75 -0.91
N ASP A 676 -28.80 1.21 0.35
CA ASP A 676 -30.07 1.77 0.87
C ASP A 676 -29.88 3.07 1.66
N ASP A 677 -28.74 3.75 1.51
CA ASP A 677 -28.52 5.06 2.13
C ASP A 677 -28.55 6.22 1.12
N GLY A 678 -28.70 5.91 -0.16
CA GLY A 678 -28.75 6.87 -1.26
C GLY A 678 -27.38 7.47 -1.57
N VAL A 679 -26.30 6.81 -1.17
CA VAL A 679 -24.92 7.20 -1.48
C VAL A 679 -24.17 5.97 -1.98
N LEU A 680 -23.86 5.95 -3.27
CA LEU A 680 -23.04 4.90 -3.86
C LEU A 680 -21.57 5.11 -3.47
N TYR A 681 -21.10 4.43 -2.43
CA TYR A 681 -19.70 4.51 -2.01
C TYR A 681 -18.78 3.72 -2.95
N ALA A 682 -17.52 4.15 -3.06
CA ALA A 682 -16.49 3.38 -3.79
C ALA A 682 -16.36 1.96 -3.25
N HIS A 683 -16.57 1.80 -1.94
CA HIS A 683 -16.64 0.51 -1.28
C HIS A 683 -17.74 -0.42 -1.86
N GLU A 684 -18.93 0.09 -2.19
CA GLU A 684 -20.00 -0.70 -2.78
C GLU A 684 -19.78 -0.91 -4.27
N LEU A 685 -19.32 0.15 -4.95
CA LEU A 685 -19.05 0.16 -6.38
C LEU A 685 -18.03 -0.92 -6.79
N MET A 686 -17.00 -1.18 -5.98
CA MET A 686 -16.02 -2.26 -6.27
C MET A 686 -16.66 -3.66 -6.31
N ASN A 687 -17.87 -3.84 -5.78
CA ASN A 687 -18.63 -5.10 -5.83
C ASN A 687 -19.45 -5.26 -7.11
N TRP A 688 -19.55 -4.22 -7.94
CA TRP A 688 -20.31 -4.28 -9.19
C TRP A 688 -19.54 -5.07 -10.26
N ASP A 689 -20.29 -5.60 -11.24
CA ASP A 689 -19.72 -6.17 -12.45
C ASP A 689 -19.83 -5.15 -13.58
N LEU A 690 -18.76 -4.39 -13.78
CA LEU A 690 -18.59 -3.40 -14.84
C LEU A 690 -17.71 -3.94 -15.97
N SER A 691 -17.52 -5.26 -16.07
CA SER A 691 -16.62 -5.85 -17.08
C SER A 691 -17.05 -5.63 -18.53
N SER A 692 -18.31 -5.26 -18.76
CA SER A 692 -18.83 -4.84 -20.06
C SER A 692 -18.62 -3.35 -20.34
N ALA A 693 -18.28 -2.53 -19.34
CA ALA A 693 -18.16 -1.08 -19.49
C ALA A 693 -16.82 -0.72 -20.13
N ASP A 694 -16.88 -0.23 -21.36
CA ASP A 694 -15.74 0.35 -22.08
C ASP A 694 -15.38 1.74 -21.56
N LEU A 695 -16.39 2.51 -21.12
CA LEU A 695 -16.22 3.85 -20.56
C LEU A 695 -17.25 4.12 -19.45
N VAL A 696 -16.75 4.55 -18.28
CA VAL A 696 -17.56 5.12 -17.19
C VAL A 696 -17.22 6.60 -17.03
N VAL A 697 -18.20 7.49 -17.19
CA VAL A 697 -18.05 8.93 -16.98
C VAL A 697 -18.75 9.31 -15.69
N LEU A 698 -17.97 9.82 -14.73
CA LEU A 698 -18.51 10.38 -13.48
C LEU A 698 -18.42 11.91 -13.55
N SER A 699 -19.48 12.52 -14.09
CA SER A 699 -19.68 13.97 -14.14
C SER A 699 -20.17 14.45 -12.77
N ALA A 700 -19.30 14.34 -11.77
CA ALA A 700 -19.57 14.57 -10.35
C ALA A 700 -18.32 15.13 -9.69
N CYS A 701 -18.41 15.84 -8.56
CA CYS A 701 -17.26 16.49 -7.93
C CYS A 701 -16.23 15.50 -7.35
N GLN A 702 -14.93 15.78 -7.52
CA GLN A 702 -13.81 15.11 -6.84
C GLN A 702 -13.74 13.58 -7.02
N THR A 703 -14.21 13.05 -8.14
CA THR A 703 -14.31 11.60 -8.38
C THR A 703 -12.98 10.94 -8.73
N ALA A 704 -11.97 11.72 -9.14
CA ALA A 704 -10.61 11.27 -9.41
C ALA A 704 -9.72 11.25 -8.16
N LEU A 705 -10.19 11.82 -7.04
CA LEU A 705 -9.43 11.93 -5.80
C LEU A 705 -9.53 10.65 -4.95
N GLY A 706 -8.53 10.45 -4.11
CA GLY A 706 -8.42 9.33 -3.20
C GLY A 706 -7.15 9.44 -2.36
N ASP A 707 -6.98 8.52 -1.42
CA ASP A 707 -5.72 8.44 -0.68
C ASP A 707 -4.63 7.82 -1.56
N PRO A 708 -3.39 8.31 -1.51
CA PRO A 708 -2.25 7.54 -1.99
C PRO A 708 -2.26 6.18 -1.29
N SER A 709 -2.39 5.08 -2.03
CA SER A 709 -2.48 3.77 -1.41
C SER A 709 -1.15 3.38 -0.75
N ARG A 710 -1.26 2.65 0.35
CA ARG A 710 -0.13 2.02 1.03
C ARG A 710 0.40 0.82 0.25
N VAL A 711 -0.36 0.36 -0.75
CA VAL A 711 -0.15 -0.85 -1.53
C VAL A 711 -0.56 -0.66 -3.01
N GLY A 712 -0.47 0.54 -3.58
CA GLY A 712 -0.70 0.74 -5.02
C GLY A 712 -1.17 2.15 -5.43
N SER A 713 -2.11 2.19 -6.39
CA SER A 713 -2.72 3.39 -7.01
C SER A 713 -3.54 4.25 -6.02
N VAL A 714 -4.26 5.27 -6.51
CA VAL A 714 -5.18 6.12 -5.72
C VAL A 714 -6.39 5.33 -5.22
N ARG A 715 -6.54 5.23 -3.91
CA ARG A 715 -7.62 4.50 -3.24
C ARG A 715 -8.87 5.37 -3.10
N GLY A 716 -9.94 4.98 -3.79
CA GLY A 716 -11.19 5.71 -3.91
C GLY A 716 -12.00 5.19 -5.10
N LEU A 717 -12.86 6.04 -5.69
CA LEU A 717 -13.64 5.72 -6.89
C LEU A 717 -12.80 5.20 -8.08
N PRO A 718 -11.60 5.73 -8.40
CA PRO A 718 -10.80 5.22 -9.52
C PRO A 718 -10.45 3.73 -9.36
N THR A 719 -9.94 3.36 -8.18
CA THR A 719 -9.59 1.96 -7.87
C THR A 719 -10.84 1.07 -7.79
N ALA A 720 -11.95 1.57 -7.24
CA ALA A 720 -13.20 0.81 -7.19
C ALA A 720 -13.73 0.46 -8.59
N LEU A 721 -13.70 1.42 -9.53
CA LEU A 721 -14.10 1.20 -10.92
C LEU A 721 -13.19 0.19 -11.63
N ALA A 722 -11.88 0.30 -11.44
CA ALA A 722 -10.92 -0.66 -12.00
C ALA A 722 -11.14 -2.08 -11.46
N ILE A 723 -11.40 -2.22 -10.15
CA ILE A 723 -11.73 -3.52 -9.53
C ILE A 723 -13.05 -4.07 -10.06
N ALA A 724 -14.07 -3.22 -10.21
CA ALA A 724 -15.37 -3.60 -10.78
C ALA A 724 -15.26 -4.04 -12.25
N GLY A 725 -14.15 -3.72 -12.94
CA GLY A 725 -13.85 -4.17 -14.29
C GLY A 725 -14.12 -3.13 -15.38
N ALA A 726 -14.37 -1.87 -15.02
CA ALA A 726 -14.47 -0.79 -16.00
C ALA A 726 -13.12 -0.65 -16.73
N ARG A 727 -13.13 -0.63 -18.05
CA ARG A 727 -11.89 -0.52 -18.84
C ARG A 727 -11.30 0.88 -18.80
N ARG A 728 -12.17 1.89 -18.78
CA ARG A 728 -11.81 3.30 -18.77
C ARG A 728 -12.76 4.09 -17.91
N SER A 729 -12.23 5.12 -17.26
CA SER A 729 -13.03 6.07 -16.50
C SER A 729 -12.65 7.50 -16.79
N LEU A 730 -13.65 8.38 -16.93
CA LEU A 730 -13.48 9.82 -17.02
C LEU A 730 -14.00 10.44 -15.73
N LEU A 731 -13.07 10.93 -14.90
CA LEU A 731 -13.30 11.35 -13.52
C LEU A 731 -12.85 12.80 -13.32
N THR A 732 -13.16 13.42 -12.19
CA THR A 732 -12.93 14.85 -11.94
C THR A 732 -12.01 15.10 -10.75
N LEU A 733 -11.09 16.05 -10.88
CA LEU A 733 -10.17 16.42 -9.79
C LEU A 733 -10.80 17.39 -8.78
N TRP A 734 -11.76 18.21 -9.21
CA TRP A 734 -12.44 19.21 -8.38
C TRP A 734 -13.93 19.31 -8.73
N GLU A 735 -14.62 20.28 -8.13
CA GLU A 735 -16.04 20.53 -8.35
C GLU A 735 -16.32 21.09 -9.75
N VAL A 736 -17.27 20.48 -10.45
CA VAL A 736 -17.64 20.80 -11.83
C VAL A 736 -19.16 20.83 -11.96
N ALA A 737 -19.79 21.92 -11.51
CA ALA A 737 -21.24 22.06 -11.49
C ALA A 737 -21.70 23.37 -12.14
N ASP A 738 -21.23 23.65 -13.35
CA ASP A 738 -21.55 24.87 -14.12
C ASP A 738 -21.98 24.60 -15.57
N GLU A 739 -22.47 25.65 -16.24
CA GLU A 739 -22.89 25.61 -17.65
C GLU A 739 -21.75 25.15 -18.59
N GLY A 740 -20.51 25.55 -18.28
CA GLY A 740 -19.32 25.19 -19.05
C GLY A 740 -19.08 23.68 -19.10
N THR A 741 -19.22 23.02 -17.95
CA THR A 741 -19.09 21.56 -17.81
C THR A 741 -20.12 20.81 -18.65
N ALA A 742 -21.40 21.23 -18.59
CA ALA A 742 -22.46 20.61 -19.38
C ALA A 742 -22.21 20.76 -20.90
N ASN A 743 -21.76 21.94 -21.34
CA ASN A 743 -21.40 22.18 -22.75
C ASN A 743 -20.18 21.36 -23.17
N PHE A 744 -19.18 21.22 -22.31
CA PHE A 744 -18.00 20.39 -22.55
C PHE A 744 -18.38 18.91 -22.74
N MET A 745 -19.22 18.37 -21.85
CA MET A 745 -19.70 16.98 -21.95
C MET A 745 -20.59 16.76 -23.18
N ALA A 746 -21.52 17.66 -23.45
CA ALA A 746 -22.32 17.59 -24.68
C ALA A 746 -21.43 17.54 -25.92
N ARG A 747 -20.40 18.39 -25.97
CA ARG A 747 -19.46 18.40 -27.09
C ARG A 747 -18.63 17.12 -27.20
N LEU A 748 -18.25 16.51 -26.08
CA LEU A 748 -17.55 15.22 -26.07
C LEU A 748 -18.38 14.12 -26.74
N TYR A 749 -19.64 13.97 -26.36
CA TYR A 749 -20.51 12.95 -26.95
C TYR A 749 -20.87 13.26 -28.40
N GLN A 750 -21.02 14.53 -28.76
CA GLN A 750 -21.18 14.94 -30.15
C GLN A 750 -19.97 14.52 -31.00
N VAL A 751 -18.74 14.79 -30.54
CA VAL A 751 -17.51 14.38 -31.24
C VAL A 751 -17.43 12.86 -31.36
N LEU A 752 -17.77 12.11 -30.30
CA LEU A 752 -17.80 10.66 -30.33
C LEU A 752 -18.82 10.11 -31.35
N ALA A 753 -19.97 10.76 -31.49
CA ALA A 753 -21.02 10.35 -32.41
C ALA A 753 -20.70 10.74 -33.87
N ASP A 754 -20.23 11.96 -34.10
CA ASP A 754 -20.09 12.54 -35.43
C ASP A 754 -18.74 12.19 -36.09
N ASP A 755 -17.64 12.13 -35.33
CA ASP A 755 -16.28 11.97 -35.87
C ASP A 755 -15.74 10.54 -35.83
N ASP A 756 -16.44 9.62 -35.17
CA ASP A 756 -16.06 8.20 -35.01
C ASP A 756 -14.65 8.02 -34.42
N LEU A 757 -14.25 8.88 -33.48
CA LEU A 757 -12.96 8.81 -32.79
C LEU A 757 -12.99 7.81 -31.62
N ASP A 758 -11.83 7.29 -31.23
CA ASP A 758 -11.69 6.60 -29.95
C ASP A 758 -11.83 7.59 -28.78
N TYR A 759 -12.19 7.07 -27.60
CA TYR A 759 -12.54 7.90 -26.44
C TYR A 759 -11.45 8.91 -26.03
N ALA A 760 -10.17 8.50 -26.05
CA ALA A 760 -9.06 9.37 -25.69
C ALA A 760 -8.84 10.48 -26.74
N SER A 761 -8.87 10.12 -28.03
CA SER A 761 -8.75 11.09 -29.13
C SER A 761 -9.90 12.09 -29.15
N ALA A 762 -11.13 11.65 -28.86
CA ALA A 762 -12.29 12.52 -28.74
C ALA A 762 -12.13 13.54 -27.58
N LEU A 763 -11.74 13.07 -26.39
CA LEU A 763 -11.50 13.94 -25.24
C LEU A 763 -10.39 14.97 -25.54
N ARG A 764 -9.28 14.54 -26.15
CA ARG A 764 -8.20 15.44 -26.56
C ARG A 764 -8.70 16.51 -27.52
N LYS A 765 -9.47 16.14 -28.54
CA LYS A 765 -10.05 17.09 -29.50
C LYS A 765 -10.93 18.12 -28.78
N VAL A 766 -11.80 17.68 -27.89
CA VAL A 766 -12.74 18.54 -27.16
C VAL A 766 -12.00 19.48 -26.20
N ARG A 767 -10.93 19.02 -25.54
CA ARG A 767 -10.05 19.88 -24.72
C ARG A 767 -9.39 20.97 -25.55
N ILE A 768 -8.84 20.65 -26.72
CA ILE A 768 -8.24 21.64 -27.62
C ILE A 768 -9.30 22.64 -28.12
N GLU A 769 -10.51 22.17 -28.44
CA GLU A 769 -11.63 23.06 -28.79
C GLU A 769 -12.01 23.99 -27.64
N ALA A 770 -12.04 23.50 -26.41
CA ALA A 770 -12.27 24.29 -25.20
C ALA A 770 -11.16 25.36 -25.01
N MET A 771 -9.88 24.95 -25.06
CA MET A 771 -8.71 25.83 -24.94
C MET A 771 -8.72 26.99 -25.94
N HIS A 772 -9.29 26.77 -27.14
CA HIS A 772 -9.37 27.78 -28.20
C HIS A 772 -10.73 28.50 -28.24
N GLY A 773 -11.54 28.41 -27.18
CA GLY A 773 -12.80 29.15 -27.04
C GLY A 773 -13.93 28.71 -27.98
N LYS A 774 -13.86 27.51 -28.55
CA LYS A 774 -14.88 26.98 -29.47
C LYS A 774 -16.09 26.39 -28.75
N ILE A 775 -16.00 26.19 -27.44
CA ILE A 775 -17.07 25.67 -26.59
C ILE A 775 -17.49 26.77 -25.63
N LYS A 776 -18.76 27.16 -25.68
CA LYS A 776 -19.31 28.26 -24.87
C LYS A 776 -19.10 27.99 -23.38
N ALA A 777 -18.56 28.97 -22.67
CA ALA A 777 -18.31 28.95 -21.22
C ALA A 777 -17.34 27.84 -20.74
N ALA A 778 -16.58 27.21 -21.65
CA ALA A 778 -15.63 26.15 -21.31
C ALA A 778 -14.16 26.51 -21.58
N GLU A 779 -13.86 27.77 -21.89
CA GLU A 779 -12.48 28.21 -22.19
C GLU A 779 -11.56 28.20 -20.96
N ASP A 780 -12.12 28.39 -19.76
CA ASP A 780 -11.33 28.36 -18.52
C ASP A 780 -10.82 26.94 -18.25
N PRO A 781 -9.51 26.77 -17.94
CA PRO A 781 -8.95 25.50 -17.52
C PRO A 781 -9.70 24.80 -16.38
N SER A 782 -10.41 25.53 -15.51
CA SER A 782 -11.24 24.95 -14.45
C SER A 782 -12.31 23.99 -14.98
N VAL A 783 -12.69 24.07 -16.26
CA VAL A 783 -13.68 23.18 -16.87
C VAL A 783 -13.00 21.95 -17.48
N TRP A 784 -12.14 22.14 -18.48
CA TRP A 784 -11.61 21.02 -19.28
C TRP A 784 -10.46 20.26 -18.60
N ALA A 785 -9.71 20.90 -17.69
CA ALA A 785 -8.61 20.25 -16.97
C ALA A 785 -9.08 19.46 -15.75
N ALA A 786 -10.33 19.66 -15.32
CA ALA A 786 -10.92 18.92 -14.21
C ALA A 786 -11.02 17.43 -14.53
N PHE A 787 -11.32 17.12 -15.79
CA PHE A 787 -11.56 15.77 -16.27
C PHE A 787 -10.25 15.02 -16.51
N VAL A 788 -10.04 13.90 -15.84
CA VAL A 788 -8.91 12.98 -16.02
C VAL A 788 -9.42 11.64 -16.53
N PHE A 789 -8.77 11.15 -17.58
CA PHE A 789 -9.13 9.92 -18.26
C PHE A 789 -8.18 8.80 -17.87
N PHE A 790 -8.67 7.82 -17.11
CA PHE A 790 -7.90 6.67 -16.65
C PHE A 790 -8.18 5.44 -17.51
N GLU A 791 -7.12 4.80 -17.99
CA GLU A 791 -7.16 3.44 -18.56
C GLU A 791 -6.63 2.41 -17.53
N SER A 792 -7.33 1.27 -17.41
CA SER A 792 -7.09 0.24 -16.37
C SER A 792 -7.00 -1.19 -16.89
#